data_AF-A0A2H4SQ69-F1
#
_entry.id   AF-A0A2H4SQ69-F1
#
_cell.length_a   1.000
_cell.length_b   1.000
_cell.length_c   1.000
_cell.angle_alpha   90.00
_cell.angle_beta   90.00
_cell.angle_gamma   90.00
#
_symmetry.space_group_name_H-M   'P 1'
#
loop_
_entity.id
_entity.type
_entity.pdbx_description
1 polymer ?
#
loop_
_entity_poly.entity_id
_entity_poly.type
_entity_poly.pdbx_seq_one_letter_code
_entity_poly.pdbx_strand_id
1 'polypeptide(L)'
;MNSTFINLWSYISLVYYYHKGPPAWKGNAPWPIFIGLLGLRKAILAKDHTTGSPPRFLAFQIASHRAGRRRHLVSEPGSRHAPQILGFNFRNQQGGYNYNGRSARVSGFTLSVASASSVVLEQVPVLPADWTQLDNAVDAARGISFSIALKQPKMDVPALMAERGRRLSLDEVHALRTPDESAVDGVLKWLRDENISHVTREQDVLRVQTTVAEAEKLLHSKFNHYAYGGKVAKLRTREYSIPEDLVDAISFVYPVSNFMRPSPSDAHVASKLVKHAAANRTQATAKVPCSDAVGISCLKQLYNITYKSPDRKSPVRFGISGYLEQNANHDDVKKFLMEQTNITNYDFTVEKVNGGEDPSTPAGVEAVLDLEYGMGIGYPAAVTFYATGGRGAMIGPEGQLLPSNKSDNEPYLDFVNHLLDKPDDQIPHVLSVSYGEDELSVPEQYAKRVCDAYGLLTKRGTTIIHASGDGGSTGGHYGNCRTYDGKNTNTTMPTFPASCPWVTTVGGTTHGTDPQKGAIFSSGGFSYYFGRPSWQAGAAAAYIQGLNGRLDGYYNKNGRGIPDVSVVADEYSIIVNGTSKRVWGTSASAPTFAAMIALVNDARLRNGKQSIGFLNEILYSKEGVVALTDVTEGKSYRCKFATAGWTAARGWDALTGLGEPRDFSKLMRLLRDA
;
A
#
# COMPACT_ATOMS: atom_id res chain seq x y z
N MET A 1 48.38 38.95 37.34
CA MET A 1 48.04 39.99 38.34
C MET A 1 46.62 39.72 38.81
N ASN A 2 46.46 39.52 40.13
CA ASN A 2 45.24 39.40 40.97
C ASN A 2 44.25 38.28 40.59
N SER A 3 44.17 37.14 41.29
CA SER A 3 43.55 36.87 42.61
C SER A 3 42.11 37.43 42.69
N THR A 4 41.06 36.71 43.12
CA THR A 4 40.96 35.86 44.32
C THR A 4 39.59 35.12 44.41
N PHE A 5 39.59 34.04 45.20
CA PHE A 5 38.52 33.45 46.03
C PHE A 5 37.48 32.43 45.51
N ILE A 6 37.65 31.24 46.07
CA ILE A 6 36.75 30.09 46.25
C ILE A 6 35.62 30.44 47.24
N ASN A 7 34.41 29.91 47.01
CA ASN A 7 33.52 29.50 48.10
C ASN A 7 32.61 28.33 47.68
N LEU A 8 32.70 27.24 48.47
CA LEU A 8 31.72 26.15 48.58
C LEU A 8 30.36 26.71 49.03
N TRP A 9 29.25 26.02 48.72
CA TRP A 9 28.25 25.61 49.73
C TRP A 9 27.29 24.57 49.11
N SER A 10 27.20 23.43 49.79
CA SER A 10 26.35 22.28 49.50
C SER A 10 24.91 22.50 50.00
N TYR A 11 23.92 21.87 49.39
CA TYR A 11 22.65 21.55 50.06
C TYR A 11 22.17 20.15 49.67
N ILE A 12 22.20 19.25 50.67
CA ILE A 12 21.47 17.99 50.78
C ILE A 12 20.37 18.24 51.82
N SER A 13 19.14 17.78 51.56
CA SER A 13 18.13 17.57 52.60
C SER A 13 17.46 16.22 52.43
N LEU A 14 17.54 15.42 53.49
CA LEU A 14 16.89 14.12 53.70
C LEU A 14 15.47 14.28 54.29
N VAL A 15 14.55 13.44 53.80
CA VAL A 15 13.58 12.57 54.51
C VAL A 15 12.98 13.00 55.86
N TYR A 16 11.64 12.97 56.00
CA TYR A 16 10.95 12.23 57.09
C TYR A 16 9.48 11.84 56.75
N TYR A 17 9.12 10.67 57.27
CA TYR A 17 7.91 9.83 57.20
C TYR A 17 6.64 10.43 57.83
N TYR A 18 5.43 10.00 57.39
CA TYR A 18 4.39 9.46 58.28
C TYR A 18 3.35 8.57 57.55
N HIS A 19 3.09 7.40 58.15
CA HIS A 19 2.11 6.37 57.80
C HIS A 19 0.64 6.79 58.05
N LYS A 20 -0.30 6.26 57.24
CA LYS A 20 -1.52 5.56 57.72
C LYS A 20 -1.95 4.47 56.72
N GLY A 21 -2.03 3.23 57.20
CA GLY A 21 -2.56 2.06 56.51
C GLY A 21 -4.09 1.87 56.67
N PRO A 22 -4.65 0.77 56.11
CA PRO A 22 -6.05 0.63 55.70
C PRO A 22 -6.93 -0.16 56.70
N PRO A 23 -8.26 -0.27 56.50
CA PRO A 23 -9.09 -1.20 57.26
C PRO A 23 -9.26 -2.55 56.56
N ALA A 24 -9.23 -3.58 57.40
CA ALA A 24 -9.33 -5.01 57.10
C ALA A 24 -10.77 -5.50 56.85
N TRP A 25 -10.90 -6.60 56.11
CA TRP A 25 -12.04 -7.54 56.20
C TRP A 25 -11.52 -8.99 56.25
N LYS A 26 -12.12 -9.77 57.16
CA LYS A 26 -11.80 -11.17 57.52
C LYS A 26 -12.60 -12.18 56.70
N GLY A 27 -12.05 -13.39 56.46
CA GLY A 27 -12.86 -14.57 56.10
C GLY A 27 -12.15 -15.78 55.47
N ASN A 28 -11.49 -16.59 56.31
CA ASN A 28 -11.23 -18.06 56.29
C ASN A 28 -11.20 -18.93 54.99
N ALA A 29 -10.01 -19.54 54.78
CA ALA A 29 -9.54 -20.88 54.33
C ALA A 29 -10.52 -22.05 53.96
N PRO A 30 -10.09 -23.21 53.35
CA PRO A 30 -8.71 -23.74 53.20
C PRO A 30 -8.31 -24.43 51.85
N TRP A 31 -7.02 -24.84 51.82
CA TRP A 31 -6.21 -25.59 50.83
C TRP A 31 -6.60 -27.09 50.66
N PRO A 32 -6.01 -27.87 49.69
CA PRO A 32 -4.67 -28.49 49.80
C PRO A 32 -3.79 -28.35 48.52
N ILE A 33 -2.50 -27.99 48.61
CA ILE A 33 -1.28 -28.85 48.66
C ILE A 33 -1.09 -29.77 47.44
N PHE A 34 -0.10 -29.46 46.60
CA PHE A 34 0.88 -30.44 46.07
C PHE A 34 2.22 -29.75 45.79
N ILE A 35 3.25 -30.15 46.53
CA ILE A 35 4.67 -29.84 46.32
C ILE A 35 5.28 -31.02 45.56
N GLY A 36 6.03 -30.73 44.50
CA GLY A 36 6.92 -31.67 43.83
C GLY A 36 8.17 -30.92 43.36
N LEU A 37 9.28 -31.16 44.05
CA LEU A 37 10.59 -30.56 43.85
C LEU A 37 11.54 -31.60 43.22
N LEU A 38 12.51 -31.08 42.46
CA LEU A 38 13.84 -31.64 42.13
C LEU A 38 14.01 -32.68 41.01
N GLY A 39 14.92 -32.34 40.09
CA GLY A 39 15.54 -33.26 39.14
C GLY A 39 16.51 -32.59 38.18
N LEU A 40 17.64 -32.08 38.67
CA LEU A 40 18.82 -31.73 37.85
C LEU A 40 19.31 -32.95 37.05
N ARG A 41 19.73 -32.74 35.80
CA ARG A 41 20.95 -33.37 35.24
C ARG A 41 21.52 -32.56 34.07
N LYS A 42 22.75 -32.10 34.27
CA LYS A 42 23.72 -31.72 33.22
C LYS A 42 24.23 -33.00 32.54
N ALA A 43 24.47 -32.95 31.24
CA ALA A 43 25.46 -33.81 30.59
C ALA A 43 26.16 -33.02 29.48
N ILE A 44 27.47 -32.88 29.67
CA ILE A 44 28.49 -32.44 28.70
C ILE A 44 28.84 -33.66 27.86
N LEU A 45 29.05 -33.50 26.55
CA LEU A 45 29.99 -34.33 25.78
C LEU A 45 30.42 -33.60 24.50
N ALA A 46 31.72 -33.33 24.42
CA ALA A 46 32.45 -32.95 23.23
C ALA A 46 33.13 -34.20 22.64
N LYS A 47 33.17 -34.32 21.30
CA LYS A 47 34.30 -34.93 20.58
C LYS A 47 34.26 -34.66 19.07
N ASP A 48 35.41 -34.19 18.56
CA ASP A 48 35.81 -34.10 17.15
C ASP A 48 35.91 -35.48 16.45
N HIS A 49 35.59 -35.53 15.15
CA HIS A 49 36.56 -35.71 14.03
C HIS A 49 35.89 -36.18 12.71
N THR A 50 36.03 -35.35 11.68
CA THR A 50 36.39 -35.62 10.26
C THR A 50 35.86 -36.83 9.44
N THR A 51 35.46 -36.49 8.20
CA THR A 51 35.45 -37.24 6.90
C THR A 51 34.21 -38.02 6.45
N GLY A 52 33.86 -37.83 5.16
CA GLY A 52 33.29 -38.89 4.29
C GLY A 52 31.82 -38.70 3.84
N SER A 53 31.63 -38.44 2.55
CA SER A 53 30.37 -38.21 1.81
C SER A 53 29.41 -39.44 1.72
N PRO A 54 28.27 -39.34 1.00
CA PRO A 54 26.89 -39.31 1.53
C PRO A 54 26.11 -40.64 1.38
N PRO A 55 24.93 -40.81 2.03
CA PRO A 55 23.99 -41.83 1.62
C PRO A 55 22.83 -41.27 0.77
N ARG A 56 22.52 -42.07 -0.24
CA ARG A 56 21.39 -42.01 -1.17
C ARG A 56 20.07 -42.45 -0.49
N PHE A 57 18.98 -41.78 -0.91
CA PHE A 57 17.58 -42.23 -0.97
C PHE A 57 16.90 -42.82 0.29
N LEU A 58 15.90 -42.10 0.79
CA LEU A 58 14.62 -42.70 1.20
C LEU A 58 13.48 -41.70 0.92
N ALA A 59 12.69 -41.96 -0.12
CA ALA A 59 11.46 -41.24 -0.41
C ALA A 59 10.32 -41.83 0.45
N PHE A 60 9.71 -41.02 1.30
CA PHE A 60 8.46 -41.36 1.97
C PHE A 60 7.29 -40.99 1.05
N GLN A 61 6.68 -42.01 0.44
CA GLN A 61 5.35 -41.95 -0.14
C GLN A 61 4.33 -42.25 0.96
N ILE A 62 3.44 -41.31 1.27
CA ILE A 62 2.22 -41.59 2.02
C ILE A 62 1.10 -41.77 1.00
N ALA A 63 0.56 -42.98 0.98
CA ALA A 63 -0.65 -43.35 0.26
C ALA A 63 -1.88 -42.85 1.03
N SER A 64 -2.84 -42.27 0.32
CA SER A 64 -4.24 -42.24 0.74
C SER A 64 -5.12 -42.74 -0.42
N HIS A 65 -6.09 -43.57 -0.05
CA HIS A 65 -6.85 -44.45 -0.93
C HIS A 65 -8.00 -43.75 -1.67
N ARG A 66 -8.33 -44.34 -2.82
CA ARG A 66 -9.37 -43.99 -3.80
C ARG A 66 -10.80 -44.10 -3.28
N ALA A 67 -11.66 -43.25 -3.85
CA ALA A 67 -12.90 -43.64 -4.53
C ALA A 67 -13.12 -42.63 -5.68
N GLY A 68 -13.39 -42.94 -6.94
CA GLY A 68 -13.82 -44.17 -7.58
C GLY A 68 -15.08 -43.90 -8.41
N ARG A 69 -14.96 -43.39 -9.64
CA ARG A 69 -15.79 -43.72 -10.82
C ARG A 69 -15.37 -42.92 -12.07
N ARG A 70 -14.77 -43.61 -13.03
CA ARG A 70 -14.77 -43.26 -14.46
C ARG A 70 -15.64 -44.29 -15.18
N ARG A 71 -16.37 -43.87 -16.21
CA ARG A 71 -16.60 -44.71 -17.39
C ARG A 71 -16.05 -43.99 -18.62
N HIS A 72 -15.27 -44.76 -19.36
CA HIS A 72 -14.72 -44.48 -20.69
C HIS A 72 -15.82 -44.51 -21.76
N LEU A 73 -15.63 -43.79 -22.87
CA LEU A 73 -15.30 -44.42 -24.16
C LEU A 73 -14.84 -43.38 -25.21
N VAL A 74 -14.05 -43.90 -26.13
CA VAL A 74 -13.16 -43.24 -27.11
C VAL A 74 -13.82 -43.28 -28.51
N SER A 75 -13.41 -42.33 -29.38
CA SER A 75 -13.11 -42.45 -30.83
C SER A 75 -13.89 -41.53 -31.81
N GLU A 76 -13.11 -40.72 -32.52
CA GLU A 76 -13.34 -39.89 -33.75
C GLU A 76 -13.89 -40.66 -34.99
N PRO A 77 -13.97 -40.08 -36.22
CA PRO A 77 -14.44 -38.75 -36.69
C PRO A 77 -15.44 -38.86 -37.88
N GLY A 78 -16.09 -37.76 -38.30
CA GLY A 78 -16.86 -37.76 -39.56
C GLY A 78 -17.59 -36.47 -39.97
N SER A 79 -16.96 -35.74 -40.91
CA SER A 79 -17.51 -35.00 -42.06
C SER A 79 -18.83 -34.19 -42.00
N ARG A 80 -18.69 -32.91 -42.43
CA ARG A 80 -19.49 -32.15 -43.43
C ARG A 80 -21.03 -32.24 -43.37
N HIS A 81 -21.69 -31.12 -43.10
CA HIS A 81 -22.36 -30.27 -44.12
C HIS A 81 -23.31 -29.24 -43.47
N ALA A 82 -23.32 -28.03 -44.03
CA ALA A 82 -24.33 -27.00 -43.81
C ALA A 82 -25.72 -27.46 -44.28
N PRO A 83 -26.79 -26.74 -43.90
CA PRO A 83 -27.56 -26.12 -44.98
C PRO A 83 -28.07 -24.70 -44.69
N GLN A 84 -28.23 -23.99 -45.81
CA GLN A 84 -28.91 -22.72 -45.98
C GLN A 84 -30.44 -22.88 -45.90
N ILE A 85 -31.07 -21.86 -45.31
CA ILE A 85 -32.21 -21.05 -45.80
C ILE A 85 -33.24 -21.73 -46.72
N LEU A 86 -34.52 -21.67 -46.32
CA LEU A 86 -35.64 -21.30 -47.19
C LEU A 86 -36.88 -20.91 -46.37
N GLY A 87 -37.36 -19.69 -46.61
CA GLY A 87 -38.60 -19.17 -46.05
C GLY A 87 -39.84 -19.61 -46.83
N PHE A 88 -41.00 -19.45 -46.20
CA PHE A 88 -42.30 -19.49 -46.86
C PHE A 88 -43.23 -18.42 -46.27
N ASN A 89 -43.65 -17.51 -47.15
CA ASN A 89 -44.84 -16.67 -47.02
C ASN A 89 -46.06 -17.48 -47.50
N PHE A 90 -47.27 -17.26 -46.93
CA PHE A 90 -48.52 -17.07 -47.69
C PHE A 90 -49.72 -16.68 -46.78
N ARG A 91 -50.10 -15.40 -46.89
CA ARG A 91 -51.41 -14.80 -47.23
C ARG A 91 -52.75 -15.36 -46.67
N ASN A 92 -53.50 -14.40 -46.11
CA ASN A 92 -54.94 -14.28 -45.79
C ASN A 92 -55.96 -15.00 -46.69
N GLN A 93 -57.06 -15.47 -46.06
CA GLN A 93 -58.43 -15.37 -46.59
C GLN A 93 -59.47 -15.08 -45.48
N GLN A 94 -60.49 -14.30 -45.85
CA GLN A 94 -61.65 -13.87 -45.06
C GLN A 94 -62.83 -14.85 -45.16
N GLY A 95 -63.73 -14.83 -44.16
CA GLY A 95 -65.11 -15.36 -44.24
C GLY A 95 -65.85 -15.24 -42.91
N GLY A 96 -67.01 -14.56 -42.87
CA GLY A 96 -67.72 -14.12 -41.66
C GLY A 96 -69.05 -14.81 -41.30
N TYR A 97 -69.59 -14.37 -40.14
CA TYR A 97 -70.95 -14.49 -39.55
C TYR A 97 -71.40 -15.91 -39.07
N ASN A 98 -72.11 -16.14 -37.94
CA ASN A 98 -72.93 -15.28 -37.08
C ASN A 98 -73.09 -15.88 -35.64
N TYR A 99 -73.61 -15.03 -34.74
CA TYR A 99 -73.78 -15.13 -33.28
C TYR A 99 -74.33 -16.44 -32.66
N ASN A 100 -73.78 -16.82 -31.49
CA ASN A 100 -74.57 -17.13 -30.29
C ASN A 100 -73.71 -17.02 -29.02
N GLY A 101 -74.22 -16.25 -28.05
CA GLY A 101 -73.47 -15.82 -26.86
C GLY A 101 -73.20 -16.93 -25.85
N ARG A 102 -72.06 -16.79 -25.15
CA ARG A 102 -71.85 -17.23 -23.76
C ARG A 102 -70.52 -16.67 -23.21
N SER A 103 -70.66 -15.85 -22.17
CA SER A 103 -69.71 -15.57 -21.08
C SER A 103 -68.20 -15.50 -21.42
N ALA A 104 -67.69 -14.28 -21.55
CA ALA A 104 -66.25 -14.01 -21.56
C ALA A 104 -65.67 -14.28 -20.16
N ARG A 105 -64.91 -15.38 -20.00
CA ARG A 105 -63.89 -15.48 -18.97
C ARG A 105 -62.63 -14.80 -19.50
N VAL A 106 -62.39 -13.57 -19.06
CA VAL A 106 -61.10 -12.91 -19.19
C VAL A 106 -60.11 -13.72 -18.36
N SER A 107 -59.34 -14.59 -19.02
CA SER A 107 -58.17 -15.21 -18.40
C SER A 107 -57.10 -14.14 -18.37
N GLY A 108 -56.99 -13.47 -17.23
CA GLY A 108 -55.88 -12.57 -16.96
C GLY A 108 -54.60 -13.38 -16.99
N PHE A 109 -53.81 -13.23 -18.05
CA PHE A 109 -52.38 -13.49 -17.97
C PHE A 109 -51.81 -12.47 -16.99
N THR A 110 -51.62 -12.87 -15.75
CA THR A 110 -50.69 -12.20 -14.86
C THR A 110 -49.31 -12.37 -15.49
N LEU A 111 -48.84 -11.36 -16.23
CA LEU A 111 -47.41 -11.13 -16.38
C LEU A 111 -46.89 -10.93 -14.95
N SER A 112 -46.30 -11.97 -14.38
CA SER A 112 -45.36 -11.79 -13.29
C SER A 112 -44.21 -10.99 -13.89
N VAL A 113 -44.24 -9.67 -13.75
CA VAL A 113 -43.02 -8.87 -13.85
C VAL A 113 -42.13 -9.46 -12.77
N ALA A 114 -41.11 -10.21 -13.15
CA ALA A 114 -40.02 -10.50 -12.25
C ALA A 114 -39.48 -9.13 -11.84
N SER A 115 -39.86 -8.66 -10.65
CA SER A 115 -39.24 -7.48 -10.08
C SER A 115 -37.75 -7.82 -10.02
N ALA A 116 -36.94 -7.16 -10.85
CA ALA A 116 -35.50 -7.31 -10.77
C ALA A 116 -35.10 -7.00 -9.33
N SER A 117 -34.65 -8.02 -8.60
CA SER A 117 -34.15 -7.85 -7.26
C SER A 117 -32.94 -6.92 -7.34
N SER A 118 -32.92 -5.89 -6.50
CA SER A 118 -31.80 -4.96 -6.40
C SER A 118 -31.06 -5.20 -5.09
N VAL A 119 -29.74 -5.07 -5.10
CA VAL A 119 -28.90 -5.15 -3.89
C VAL A 119 -28.21 -3.82 -3.64
N VAL A 120 -28.15 -3.42 -2.38
CA VAL A 120 -27.37 -2.24 -1.96
C VAL A 120 -25.89 -2.55 -2.15
N LEU A 121 -25.25 -1.87 -3.10
CA LEU A 121 -23.83 -2.08 -3.37
C LEU A 121 -22.96 -1.28 -2.40
N GLU A 122 -23.35 -0.04 -2.09
CA GLU A 122 -22.67 0.82 -1.12
C GLU A 122 -23.66 1.67 -0.31
N GLN A 123 -23.30 1.95 0.94
CA GLN A 123 -24.08 2.77 1.86
C GLN A 123 -23.19 3.65 2.75
N VAL A 124 -23.68 4.86 3.05
CA VAL A 124 -23.10 5.90 3.89
C VAL A 124 -24.07 6.16 5.06
N PRO A 125 -24.00 5.34 6.12
CA PRO A 125 -24.98 5.33 7.20
C PRO A 125 -24.94 6.58 8.10
N VAL A 126 -23.88 7.38 8.02
CA VAL A 126 -23.74 8.69 8.67
C VAL A 126 -23.11 9.68 7.70
N LEU A 127 -23.68 10.89 7.56
CA LEU A 127 -23.08 11.92 6.72
C LEU A 127 -21.71 12.34 7.28
N PRO A 128 -20.68 12.50 6.43
CA PRO A 128 -19.36 12.86 6.92
C PRO A 128 -19.35 14.29 7.48
N ALA A 129 -18.49 14.56 8.48
CA ALA A 129 -18.48 15.84 9.17
C ALA A 129 -18.30 17.06 8.24
N ASP A 130 -19.05 18.13 8.50
CA ASP A 130 -19.25 19.37 7.69
C ASP A 130 -20.12 19.22 6.44
N TRP A 131 -20.55 18.00 6.09
CA TRP A 131 -21.64 17.84 5.14
C TRP A 131 -22.97 17.97 5.84
N THR A 132 -23.74 18.96 5.44
CA THR A 132 -25.14 19.07 5.79
C THR A 132 -25.95 18.72 4.57
N GLN A 133 -26.95 17.85 4.77
CA GLN A 133 -28.03 17.79 3.80
C GLN A 133 -28.73 19.13 3.83
N LEU A 134 -28.93 19.71 2.65
CA LEU A 134 -29.74 20.90 2.49
C LEU A 134 -31.19 20.49 2.22
N ASP A 135 -32.13 21.26 2.72
CA ASP A 135 -33.57 21.02 2.54
C ASP A 135 -34.11 21.51 1.19
N ASN A 136 -33.25 22.04 0.31
CA ASN A 136 -33.69 22.53 -0.99
C ASN A 136 -33.97 21.37 -1.95
N ALA A 137 -35.13 21.46 -2.61
CA ALA A 137 -35.55 20.50 -3.61
C ALA A 137 -34.47 20.31 -4.69
N VAL A 138 -34.25 19.06 -5.07
CA VAL A 138 -33.43 18.73 -6.23
C VAL A 138 -34.29 18.84 -7.49
N ASP A 139 -33.83 19.61 -8.46
CA ASP A 139 -34.46 19.65 -9.77
C ASP A 139 -34.28 18.30 -10.47
N ALA A 140 -35.39 17.60 -10.65
CA ALA A 140 -35.48 16.31 -11.31
C ALA A 140 -34.88 16.32 -12.73
N ALA A 141 -34.97 17.44 -13.45
CA ALA A 141 -34.47 17.59 -14.81
C ALA A 141 -32.98 17.98 -14.89
N ARG A 142 -32.32 18.22 -13.75
CA ARG A 142 -30.91 18.62 -13.71
C ARG A 142 -30.00 17.51 -14.22
N GLY A 143 -29.07 17.85 -15.10
CA GLY A 143 -28.02 16.93 -15.56
C GLY A 143 -27.07 16.49 -14.45
N ILE A 144 -26.71 15.21 -14.43
CA ILE A 144 -25.73 14.57 -13.56
C ILE A 144 -24.80 13.67 -14.38
N SER A 145 -23.58 13.50 -13.91
CA SER A 145 -22.63 12.54 -14.47
C SER A 145 -22.01 11.69 -13.38
N PHE A 146 -21.86 10.40 -13.65
CA PHE A 146 -21.20 9.43 -12.77
C PHE A 146 -20.54 8.33 -13.61
N SER A 147 -19.85 7.41 -12.96
CA SER A 147 -19.05 6.37 -13.57
C SER A 147 -19.30 5.06 -12.86
N ILE A 148 -19.46 3.99 -13.64
CA ILE A 148 -19.63 2.62 -13.16
C ILE A 148 -18.32 1.89 -13.46
N ALA A 149 -17.59 1.51 -12.42
CA ALA A 149 -16.36 0.73 -12.55
C ALA A 149 -16.71 -0.76 -12.64
N LEU A 150 -16.20 -1.45 -13.67
CA LEU A 150 -16.48 -2.86 -13.94
C LEU A 150 -15.43 -3.77 -13.27
N LYS A 151 -15.80 -5.03 -13.00
CA LYS A 151 -14.86 -6.05 -12.51
C LYS A 151 -13.87 -6.46 -13.61
N GLN A 152 -12.67 -6.87 -13.21
CA GLN A 152 -11.59 -7.34 -14.11
C GLN A 152 -11.28 -8.82 -13.80
N PRO A 153 -12.11 -9.76 -14.28
CA PRO A 153 -12.11 -11.15 -13.79
C PRO A 153 -10.85 -11.95 -14.16
N LYS A 154 -10.08 -11.49 -15.14
CA LYS A 154 -8.83 -12.13 -15.59
C LYS A 154 -7.62 -11.78 -14.72
N MET A 155 -7.77 -10.87 -13.76
CA MET A 155 -6.68 -10.35 -12.95
C MET A 155 -6.41 -11.24 -11.72
N ASP A 156 -5.77 -12.38 -11.94
CA ASP A 156 -5.20 -13.22 -10.86
C ASP A 156 -3.72 -12.86 -10.64
N VAL A 157 -3.49 -11.76 -9.93
CA VAL A 157 -2.13 -11.26 -9.66
C VAL A 157 -1.27 -12.27 -8.89
N PRO A 158 -1.77 -12.97 -7.84
CA PRO A 158 -1.01 -14.04 -7.20
C PRO A 158 -0.50 -15.11 -8.17
N ALA A 159 -1.34 -15.60 -9.09
CA ALA A 159 -0.93 -16.58 -10.09
C ALA A 159 0.13 -16.00 -11.05
N LEU A 160 -0.07 -14.77 -11.53
CA LEU A 160 0.90 -14.09 -12.39
C LEU A 160 2.25 -13.89 -11.70
N MET A 161 2.25 -13.52 -10.42
CA MET A 161 3.47 -13.30 -9.66
C MET A 161 4.26 -14.60 -9.41
N ALA A 162 3.58 -15.75 -9.35
CA ALA A 162 4.23 -17.06 -9.25
C ALA A 162 5.02 -17.47 -10.52
N GLU A 163 4.72 -16.89 -11.69
CA GLU A 163 5.40 -17.19 -12.96
C GLU A 163 6.77 -16.51 -13.07
N ARG A 164 7.78 -17.04 -12.37
CA ARG A 164 9.12 -16.43 -12.29
C ARG A 164 9.76 -16.15 -13.66
N GLY A 165 10.38 -14.97 -13.79
CA GLY A 165 11.13 -14.56 -14.98
C GLY A 165 10.28 -14.09 -16.17
N ARG A 166 8.95 -14.34 -16.19
CA ARG A 166 8.06 -13.81 -17.22
C ARG A 166 7.70 -12.36 -16.93
N ARG A 167 7.70 -11.50 -17.96
CA ARG A 167 7.14 -10.15 -17.92
C ARG A 167 5.85 -10.06 -18.70
N LEU A 168 4.98 -9.13 -18.28
CA LEU A 168 3.82 -8.73 -19.06
C LEU A 168 4.18 -7.60 -20.01
N SER A 169 3.65 -7.65 -21.22
CA SER A 169 3.58 -6.50 -22.13
C SER A 169 2.43 -5.56 -21.75
N LEU A 170 2.43 -4.35 -22.34
CA LEU A 170 1.31 -3.43 -22.25
C LEU A 170 -0.02 -4.08 -22.71
N ASP A 171 -0.01 -4.78 -23.84
CA ASP A 171 -1.21 -5.44 -24.40
C ASP A 171 -1.75 -6.52 -23.46
N GLU A 172 -0.87 -7.31 -22.84
CA GLU A 172 -1.28 -8.31 -21.84
C GLU A 172 -1.90 -7.64 -20.61
N VAL A 173 -1.31 -6.54 -20.13
CA VAL A 173 -1.87 -5.77 -19.02
C VAL A 173 -3.25 -5.20 -19.36
N HIS A 174 -3.43 -4.67 -20.57
CA HIS A 174 -4.74 -4.22 -21.05
C HIS A 174 -5.73 -5.37 -21.15
N ALA A 175 -5.32 -6.53 -21.65
CA ALA A 175 -6.17 -7.72 -21.73
C ALA A 175 -6.61 -8.25 -20.35
N LEU A 176 -5.70 -8.23 -19.35
CA LEU A 176 -5.99 -8.62 -17.97
C LEU A 176 -6.94 -7.62 -17.27
N ARG A 177 -6.84 -6.34 -17.62
CA ARG A 177 -7.70 -5.24 -17.16
C ARG A 177 -9.03 -5.13 -17.92
N THR A 178 -9.22 -5.91 -18.97
CA THR A 178 -10.44 -5.85 -19.79
C THR A 178 -11.57 -6.60 -19.06
N PRO A 179 -12.72 -5.94 -18.78
CA PRO A 179 -13.90 -6.62 -18.26
C PRO A 179 -14.44 -7.65 -19.25
N ASP A 180 -15.24 -8.60 -18.77
CA ASP A 180 -15.96 -9.49 -19.69
C ASP A 180 -17.00 -8.70 -20.49
N GLU A 181 -17.03 -8.88 -21.82
CA GLU A 181 -17.99 -8.16 -22.67
C GLU A 181 -19.44 -8.48 -22.32
N SER A 182 -19.74 -9.67 -21.79
CA SER A 182 -21.08 -9.98 -21.26
C SER A 182 -21.44 -9.13 -20.04
N ALA A 183 -20.47 -8.79 -19.18
CA ALA A 183 -20.67 -7.89 -18.05
C ALA A 183 -20.89 -6.45 -18.55
N VAL A 184 -20.09 -6.00 -19.52
CA VAL A 184 -20.26 -4.70 -20.19
C VAL A 184 -21.64 -4.61 -20.83
N ASP A 185 -22.04 -5.62 -21.62
CA ASP A 185 -23.32 -5.70 -22.29
C ASP A 185 -24.48 -5.75 -21.30
N GLY A 186 -24.33 -6.47 -20.19
CA GLY A 186 -25.31 -6.49 -19.10
C GLY A 186 -25.54 -5.11 -18.50
N VAL A 187 -24.47 -4.39 -18.16
CA VAL A 187 -24.56 -3.03 -17.60
C VAL A 187 -25.09 -2.05 -18.64
N LEU A 188 -24.64 -2.11 -19.90
CA LEU A 188 -25.16 -1.26 -20.98
C LEU A 188 -26.62 -1.58 -21.31
N LYS A 189 -27.04 -2.85 -21.21
CA LYS A 189 -28.44 -3.25 -21.38
C LYS A 189 -29.29 -2.69 -20.25
N TRP A 190 -28.86 -2.84 -19.00
CA TRP A 190 -29.53 -2.25 -17.85
C TRP A 190 -29.69 -0.74 -17.99
N LEU A 191 -28.63 -0.02 -18.39
CA LEU A 191 -28.69 1.41 -18.67
C LEU A 191 -29.72 1.74 -19.75
N ARG A 192 -29.74 1.00 -20.88
CA ARG A 192 -30.73 1.19 -21.96
C ARG A 192 -32.16 0.88 -21.53
N ASP A 193 -32.39 -0.19 -20.76
CA ASP A 193 -33.71 -0.57 -20.26
C ASP A 193 -34.29 0.52 -19.34
N GLU A 194 -33.40 1.25 -18.64
CA GLU A 194 -33.73 2.43 -17.84
C GLU A 194 -33.74 3.75 -18.65
N ASN A 195 -33.68 3.67 -19.98
CA ASN A 195 -33.65 4.78 -20.94
C ASN A 195 -32.43 5.71 -20.85
N ILE A 196 -31.31 5.23 -20.29
CA ILE A 196 -30.03 5.94 -20.24
C ILE A 196 -29.23 5.64 -21.51
N SER A 197 -29.03 6.65 -22.35
CA SER A 197 -28.38 6.49 -23.66
C SER A 197 -27.02 7.21 -23.81
N HIS A 198 -26.74 8.23 -23.00
CA HIS A 198 -25.47 8.97 -23.04
C HIS A 198 -24.42 8.30 -22.14
N VAL A 199 -23.82 7.23 -22.68
CA VAL A 199 -22.79 6.44 -21.98
C VAL A 199 -21.52 6.37 -22.83
N THR A 200 -20.38 6.72 -22.26
CA THR A 200 -19.05 6.52 -22.88
C THR A 200 -18.26 5.46 -22.12
N ARG A 201 -17.65 4.52 -22.84
CA ARG A 201 -16.76 3.51 -22.25
C ARG A 201 -15.32 3.97 -22.34
N GLU A 202 -14.62 3.91 -21.22
CA GLU A 202 -13.18 4.11 -21.12
C GLU A 202 -12.59 2.91 -20.38
N GLN A 203 -12.01 1.97 -21.13
CA GLN A 203 -11.50 0.70 -20.63
C GLN A 203 -12.58 -0.07 -19.81
N ASP A 204 -12.39 -0.16 -18.49
CA ASP A 204 -13.25 -0.82 -17.52
C ASP A 204 -14.24 0.13 -16.83
N VAL A 205 -14.34 1.38 -17.27
CA VAL A 205 -15.24 2.37 -16.69
C VAL A 205 -16.30 2.79 -17.72
N LEU A 206 -17.57 2.79 -17.32
CA LEU A 206 -18.67 3.36 -18.08
C LEU A 206 -19.05 4.72 -17.48
N ARG A 207 -18.77 5.80 -18.20
CA ARG A 207 -19.20 7.16 -17.83
C ARG A 207 -20.62 7.40 -18.32
N VAL A 208 -21.49 7.76 -17.40
CA VAL A 208 -22.92 7.96 -17.62
C VAL A 208 -23.25 9.44 -17.47
N GLN A 209 -24.00 9.99 -18.43
CA GLN A 209 -24.60 11.32 -18.36
C GLN A 209 -26.12 11.19 -18.47
N THR A 210 -26.86 11.80 -17.55
CA THR A 210 -28.33 11.64 -17.44
C THR A 210 -28.93 12.75 -16.59
N THR A 211 -30.22 12.72 -16.30
CA THR A 211 -30.88 13.61 -15.33
C THR A 211 -30.90 13.01 -13.93
N VAL A 212 -31.14 13.82 -12.90
CA VAL A 212 -31.29 13.32 -11.53
C VAL A 212 -32.44 12.31 -11.41
N ALA A 213 -33.61 12.60 -12.01
CA ALA A 213 -34.77 11.72 -11.93
C ALA A 213 -34.48 10.32 -12.48
N GLU A 214 -33.77 10.27 -13.60
CA GLU A 214 -33.35 9.02 -14.23
C GLU A 214 -32.28 8.32 -13.41
N ALA A 215 -31.32 9.03 -12.82
CA ALA A 215 -30.30 8.45 -11.95
C ALA A 215 -30.88 7.88 -10.64
N GLU A 216 -31.84 8.58 -10.01
CA GLU A 216 -32.57 8.10 -8.82
C GLU A 216 -33.32 6.79 -9.11
N LYS A 217 -33.98 6.74 -10.28
CA LYS A 217 -34.67 5.54 -10.76
C LYS A 217 -33.69 4.41 -11.06
N LEU A 218 -32.59 4.69 -11.76
CA LEU A 218 -31.58 3.70 -12.12
C LEU A 218 -30.96 3.04 -10.87
N LEU A 219 -30.55 3.87 -9.89
CA LEU A 219 -29.75 3.45 -8.74
C LEU A 219 -30.59 3.08 -7.51
N HIS A 220 -31.93 3.06 -7.63
CA HIS A 220 -32.88 2.90 -6.52
C HIS A 220 -32.49 3.75 -5.31
N SER A 221 -32.33 5.04 -5.55
CA SER A 221 -31.65 5.94 -4.65
C SER A 221 -32.29 7.32 -4.64
N LYS A 222 -32.02 8.11 -3.60
CA LYS A 222 -32.46 9.50 -3.51
C LYS A 222 -31.27 10.45 -3.46
N PHE A 223 -31.15 11.28 -4.48
CA PHE A 223 -30.18 12.36 -4.49
C PHE A 223 -30.71 13.54 -3.69
N ASN A 224 -29.85 14.12 -2.85
CA ASN A 224 -30.14 15.38 -2.20
C ASN A 224 -28.99 16.36 -2.49
N HIS A 225 -29.28 17.64 -2.28
CA HIS A 225 -28.23 18.63 -2.19
C HIS A 225 -27.53 18.48 -0.85
N TYR A 226 -26.22 18.37 -0.90
CA TYR A 226 -25.38 18.39 0.29
C TYR A 226 -24.43 19.57 0.16
N ALA A 227 -24.34 20.39 1.20
CA ALA A 227 -23.35 21.45 1.29
C ALA A 227 -22.22 20.99 2.18
N TYR A 228 -20.99 21.33 1.79
CA TYR A 228 -19.82 21.15 2.63
C TYR A 228 -19.46 22.51 3.25
N GLY A 229 -19.52 22.66 4.57
CA GLY A 229 -19.08 23.87 5.29
C GLY A 229 -19.69 25.18 4.78
N GLY A 230 -20.97 25.18 4.39
CA GLY A 230 -21.67 26.35 3.82
C GLY A 230 -21.31 26.68 2.36
N LYS A 231 -20.52 25.85 1.68
CA LYS A 231 -20.10 26.03 0.27
C LYS A 231 -21.14 25.44 -0.72
N VAL A 232 -20.84 25.59 -2.01
CA VAL A 232 -21.67 25.16 -3.15
C VAL A 232 -22.16 23.71 -2.97
N ALA A 233 -23.49 23.55 -3.09
CA ALA A 233 -24.15 22.26 -2.96
C ALA A 233 -23.72 21.27 -4.06
N LYS A 234 -23.52 20.01 -3.68
CA LYS A 234 -23.29 18.88 -4.58
C LYS A 234 -24.44 17.89 -4.50
N LEU A 235 -24.74 17.24 -5.62
CA LEU A 235 -25.70 16.16 -5.67
C LEU A 235 -25.02 14.85 -5.28
N ARG A 236 -25.51 14.22 -4.22
CA ARG A 236 -25.06 12.92 -3.74
C ARG A 236 -26.25 12.12 -3.27
N THR A 237 -26.03 10.82 -3.09
CA THR A 237 -26.91 9.96 -2.34
C THR A 237 -26.13 9.29 -1.21
N ARG A 238 -26.84 8.82 -0.18
CA ARG A 238 -26.25 8.08 0.94
C ARG A 238 -26.19 6.60 0.70
N GLU A 239 -26.88 6.06 -0.28
CA GLU A 239 -26.85 4.64 -0.62
C GLU A 239 -27.31 4.46 -2.05
N TYR A 240 -26.87 3.40 -2.70
CA TYR A 240 -27.46 3.02 -3.98
C TYR A 240 -27.49 1.52 -4.13
N SER A 241 -28.43 1.07 -4.94
CA SER A 241 -28.54 -0.32 -5.33
C SER A 241 -28.28 -0.49 -6.82
N ILE A 242 -27.88 -1.69 -7.17
CA ILE A 242 -27.80 -2.17 -8.55
C ILE A 242 -28.64 -3.45 -8.68
N PRO A 243 -29.02 -3.86 -9.90
CA PRO A 243 -29.57 -5.19 -10.13
C PRO A 243 -28.68 -6.30 -9.57
N GLU A 244 -29.28 -7.29 -8.92
CA GLU A 244 -28.56 -8.40 -8.27
C GLU A 244 -27.70 -9.21 -9.26
N ASP A 245 -28.14 -9.33 -10.50
CA ASP A 245 -27.41 -9.99 -11.59
C ASP A 245 -26.17 -9.21 -12.08
N LEU A 246 -26.01 -7.94 -11.68
CA LEU A 246 -24.86 -7.11 -12.02
C LEU A 246 -23.81 -7.02 -10.91
N VAL A 247 -24.00 -7.68 -9.77
CA VAL A 247 -23.02 -7.71 -8.66
C VAL A 247 -21.68 -8.28 -9.09
N ASP A 248 -21.68 -9.22 -10.02
CA ASP A 248 -20.47 -9.80 -10.61
C ASP A 248 -19.92 -9.02 -11.81
N ALA A 249 -20.63 -7.98 -12.25
CA ALA A 249 -20.20 -7.08 -13.31
C ALA A 249 -19.61 -5.77 -12.76
N ILE A 250 -20.19 -5.22 -11.70
CA ILE A 250 -19.88 -3.88 -11.18
C ILE A 250 -19.03 -3.99 -9.91
N SER A 251 -17.94 -3.22 -9.87
CA SER A 251 -17.12 -3.02 -8.68
C SER A 251 -17.72 -1.94 -7.77
N PHE A 252 -17.97 -0.74 -8.32
CA PHE A 252 -18.57 0.40 -7.60
C PHE A 252 -19.07 1.48 -8.59
N VAL A 253 -19.91 2.40 -8.10
CA VAL A 253 -20.41 3.57 -8.84
C VAL A 253 -19.95 4.85 -8.15
N TYR A 254 -19.29 5.75 -8.89
CA TYR A 254 -18.72 6.99 -8.34
C TYR A 254 -19.05 8.21 -9.21
N PRO A 255 -19.18 9.44 -8.67
CA PRO A 255 -19.01 9.82 -7.27
C PRO A 255 -20.34 9.80 -6.47
N VAL A 256 -21.33 8.97 -6.83
CA VAL A 256 -22.74 9.13 -6.40
C VAL A 256 -22.95 9.02 -4.89
N SER A 257 -22.31 8.06 -4.24
CA SER A 257 -22.27 7.88 -2.78
C SER A 257 -21.03 8.51 -2.14
N ASN A 258 -20.15 9.12 -2.94
CA ASN A 258 -18.86 9.61 -2.49
C ASN A 258 -18.97 11.09 -2.11
N PHE A 259 -19.18 11.39 -0.83
CA PHE A 259 -19.27 12.74 -0.25
C PHE A 259 -17.90 13.44 -0.16
N MET A 260 -17.24 13.62 -1.32
CA MET A 260 -15.94 14.24 -1.49
C MET A 260 -16.06 15.78 -1.51
N ARG A 261 -15.29 16.50 -0.68
CA ARG A 261 -15.26 17.98 -0.67
C ARG A 261 -14.97 18.51 -2.09
N PRO A 262 -15.62 19.60 -2.53
CA PRO A 262 -15.08 20.40 -3.63
C PRO A 262 -13.76 21.01 -3.19
N SER A 263 -12.69 20.81 -3.97
CA SER A 263 -11.33 21.29 -3.66
C SER A 263 -11.31 22.77 -3.29
N PRO A 264 -10.81 23.14 -2.10
CA PRO A 264 -10.20 24.42 -1.86
C PRO A 264 -8.68 24.24 -1.97
N SER A 265 -8.06 25.08 -2.80
CA SER A 265 -6.70 25.54 -2.57
C SER A 265 -6.54 25.81 -1.07
N ASP A 266 -5.64 25.12 -0.39
CA ASP A 266 -4.87 25.63 0.75
C ASP A 266 -3.89 24.53 1.22
N ALA A 267 -2.62 24.77 0.89
CA ALA A 267 -1.46 24.04 1.36
C ALA A 267 -1.36 24.12 2.88
N HIS A 268 -1.38 23.00 3.62
CA HIS A 268 -0.90 22.93 5.01
C HIS A 268 -0.73 21.45 5.44
N VAL A 269 0.34 20.76 4.99
CA VAL A 269 0.76 19.47 5.60
C VAL A 269 2.27 19.44 5.95
N ALA A 270 3.08 20.40 5.49
CA ALA A 270 4.55 20.31 5.56
C ALA A 270 5.23 20.51 6.95
N SER A 271 4.51 20.64 8.06
CA SER A 271 5.13 21.19 9.30
C SER A 271 5.72 20.20 10.31
N LYS A 272 5.69 18.86 10.09
CA LYS A 272 6.13 17.89 11.12
C LYS A 272 7.47 17.20 10.89
N LEU A 273 8.05 17.29 9.70
CA LEU A 273 9.30 16.59 9.33
C LEU A 273 10.58 17.36 9.70
N VAL A 274 10.47 18.63 10.08
CA VAL A 274 11.64 19.52 10.30
C VAL A 274 12.06 19.52 11.77
N LYS A 275 13.29 19.07 12.06
CA LYS A 275 13.96 19.38 13.33
C LYS A 275 14.67 20.73 13.21
N HIS A 276 14.40 21.66 14.13
CA HIS A 276 15.22 22.86 14.29
C HIS A 276 16.54 22.47 14.96
N ALA A 277 17.67 22.79 14.33
CA ALA A 277 18.99 22.47 14.83
C ALA A 277 19.28 23.21 16.15
N ALA A 278 19.50 22.46 17.24
CA ALA A 278 20.17 22.98 18.43
C ALA A 278 21.65 22.56 18.36
N ALA A 279 22.53 23.54 18.23
CA ALA A 279 23.97 23.31 18.24
C ALA A 279 24.45 23.04 19.68
N ASN A 280 24.94 21.84 19.96
CA ASN A 280 25.89 21.59 21.05
C ASN A 280 26.81 20.42 20.68
N ARG A 281 28.06 20.76 20.30
CA ARG A 281 29.13 19.81 20.01
C ARG A 281 29.76 19.34 21.32
N THR A 282 29.82 18.03 21.54
CA THR A 282 30.79 17.40 22.45
C THR A 282 31.63 16.36 21.71
N GLN A 283 32.84 16.15 22.24
CA GLN A 283 34.06 15.68 21.56
C GLN A 283 34.02 14.27 20.95
N ALA A 284 34.85 14.14 19.90
CA ALA A 284 35.03 12.98 19.04
C ALA A 284 35.57 11.72 19.75
N THR A 285 34.87 10.62 19.56
CA THR A 285 35.45 9.26 19.47
C THR A 285 35.41 8.83 17.99
N ALA A 286 36.08 7.72 17.62
CA ALA A 286 36.20 7.26 16.24
C ALA A 286 34.85 7.35 15.49
N LYS A 287 34.83 8.15 14.41
CA LYS A 287 33.60 8.69 13.84
C LYS A 287 32.83 7.58 13.10
N VAL A 288 31.83 7.00 13.73
CA VAL A 288 30.85 6.13 13.06
C VAL A 288 30.31 6.89 11.85
N PRO A 289 30.27 6.29 10.63
CA PRO A 289 29.72 6.99 9.48
C PRO A 289 28.31 7.50 9.78
N CYS A 290 28.03 8.74 9.37
CA CYS A 290 26.78 9.44 9.63
C CYS A 290 26.51 9.78 11.13
N SER A 291 27.55 9.97 11.96
CA SER A 291 27.38 10.33 13.39
C SER A 291 26.72 11.68 13.65
N ASP A 292 26.94 12.68 12.78
CA ASP A 292 26.48 14.05 12.99
C ASP A 292 25.22 14.36 12.17
N ALA A 293 25.19 13.82 10.96
CA ALA A 293 24.14 13.99 9.99
C ALA A 293 24.29 12.93 8.91
N VAL A 294 23.17 12.51 8.37
CA VAL A 294 23.13 11.64 7.21
C VAL A 294 23.20 12.49 5.95
N GLY A 295 24.09 12.10 5.05
CA GLY A 295 24.35 12.74 3.75
C GLY A 295 24.94 11.70 2.79
N ILE A 296 25.10 12.06 1.52
CA ILE A 296 25.42 11.08 0.46
C ILE A 296 26.74 10.34 0.70
N SER A 297 27.80 11.06 1.10
CA SER A 297 29.12 10.48 1.30
C SER A 297 29.15 9.47 2.45
N CYS A 298 28.47 9.78 3.56
CA CYS A 298 28.44 8.89 4.71
C CYS A 298 27.55 7.67 4.44
N LEU A 299 26.42 7.81 3.71
CA LEU A 299 25.60 6.66 3.30
C LEU A 299 26.37 5.69 2.42
N LYS A 300 27.16 6.20 1.46
CA LYS A 300 28.03 5.38 0.62
C LYS A 300 29.07 4.61 1.44
N GLN A 301 29.63 5.23 2.47
CA GLN A 301 30.54 4.55 3.41
C GLN A 301 29.81 3.54 4.29
N LEU A 302 28.65 3.92 4.82
CA LEU A 302 27.87 3.13 5.76
C LEU A 302 27.39 1.81 5.13
N TYR A 303 26.90 1.85 3.89
CA TYR A 303 26.38 0.68 3.19
C TYR A 303 27.39 0.07 2.21
N ASN A 304 28.65 0.51 2.22
CA ASN A 304 29.69 0.06 1.29
C ASN A 304 29.25 0.16 -0.20
N ILE A 305 28.63 1.28 -0.57
CA ILE A 305 28.17 1.54 -1.94
C ILE A 305 29.36 1.96 -2.80
N THR A 306 29.97 0.99 -3.45
CA THR A 306 31.18 1.17 -4.26
C THR A 306 30.93 1.16 -5.77
N TYR A 307 29.78 0.63 -6.21
CA TYR A 307 29.40 0.61 -7.62
C TYR A 307 29.27 2.03 -8.17
N LYS A 308 29.85 2.26 -9.35
CA LYS A 308 29.71 3.49 -10.13
C LYS A 308 29.34 3.11 -11.54
N SER A 309 28.30 3.72 -12.09
CA SER A 309 27.95 3.49 -13.49
C SER A 309 29.07 3.95 -14.42
N PRO A 310 29.48 3.13 -15.41
CA PRO A 310 30.46 3.52 -16.42
C PRO A 310 30.03 4.77 -17.20
N ASP A 311 30.99 5.64 -17.54
CA ASP A 311 30.81 6.81 -18.42
C ASP A 311 29.77 7.84 -17.97
N ARG A 312 29.33 7.78 -16.70
CA ARG A 312 28.34 8.70 -16.12
C ARG A 312 27.01 8.75 -16.89
N LYS A 313 26.64 7.64 -17.53
CA LYS A 313 25.33 7.46 -18.19
C LYS A 313 24.64 6.25 -17.59
N SER A 314 23.32 6.17 -17.62
CA SER A 314 22.60 4.99 -17.15
C SER A 314 21.42 4.67 -18.06
N PRO A 315 21.15 3.39 -18.37
CA PRO A 315 19.91 2.99 -19.04
C PRO A 315 18.71 2.94 -18.08
N VAL A 316 18.90 3.24 -16.79
CA VAL A 316 17.85 3.11 -15.77
C VAL A 316 16.92 4.31 -15.80
N ARG A 317 15.61 4.06 -15.90
CA ARG A 317 14.54 5.00 -15.56
C ARG A 317 14.15 4.80 -14.09
N PHE A 318 14.24 5.85 -13.29
CA PHE A 318 13.94 5.85 -11.86
C PHE A 318 12.81 6.84 -11.57
N GLY A 319 11.66 6.32 -11.15
CA GLY A 319 10.51 7.12 -10.75
C GLY A 319 10.52 7.46 -9.27
N ILE A 320 10.10 8.69 -8.96
CA ILE A 320 9.78 9.16 -7.60
C ILE A 320 8.34 9.67 -7.64
N SER A 321 7.47 9.12 -6.79
CA SER A 321 6.08 9.57 -6.71
C SER A 321 5.97 10.86 -5.90
N GLY A 322 5.19 11.82 -6.38
CA GLY A 322 4.81 13.02 -5.65
C GLY A 322 3.30 13.08 -5.45
N TYR A 323 2.89 13.35 -4.21
CA TYR A 323 1.49 13.58 -3.85
C TYR A 323 1.38 14.80 -2.92
N LEU A 324 0.14 15.21 -2.62
CA LEU A 324 -0.18 16.22 -1.60
C LEU A 324 0.51 17.58 -1.85
N GLU A 325 0.64 17.93 -3.13
CA GLU A 325 1.23 19.20 -3.59
C GLU A 325 2.63 19.45 -2.98
N GLN A 326 3.39 18.38 -2.78
CA GLN A 326 4.82 18.48 -2.49
C GLN A 326 5.53 18.81 -3.80
N ASN A 327 5.88 20.08 -3.96
CA ASN A 327 6.48 20.59 -5.18
C ASN A 327 7.96 20.19 -5.23
N ALA A 328 8.39 19.68 -6.38
CA ALA A 328 9.80 19.43 -6.62
C ALA A 328 10.53 20.76 -6.82
N ASN A 329 11.83 20.83 -6.53
CA ASN A 329 12.58 22.07 -6.71
C ASN A 329 13.95 21.81 -7.34
N HIS A 330 14.09 22.21 -8.60
CA HIS A 330 15.32 22.00 -9.38
C HIS A 330 16.53 22.71 -8.76
N ASP A 331 16.36 23.92 -8.24
CA ASP A 331 17.46 24.70 -7.68
C ASP A 331 17.98 24.10 -6.37
N ASP A 332 17.07 23.65 -5.50
CA ASP A 332 17.39 22.98 -4.24
C ASP A 332 18.15 21.67 -4.49
N VAL A 333 17.58 20.81 -5.34
CA VAL A 333 18.19 19.51 -5.67
C VAL A 333 19.56 19.70 -6.33
N LYS A 334 19.68 20.65 -7.27
CA LYS A 334 20.97 20.98 -7.90
C LYS A 334 21.99 21.46 -6.87
N LYS A 335 21.59 22.35 -5.96
CA LYS A 335 22.45 22.85 -4.89
C LYS A 335 22.91 21.71 -3.97
N PHE A 336 21.99 20.82 -3.60
CA PHE A 336 22.29 19.66 -2.77
C PHE A 336 23.28 18.73 -3.44
N LEU A 337 23.05 18.37 -4.71
CA LEU A 337 23.93 17.49 -5.47
C LEU A 337 25.32 18.10 -5.61
N MET A 338 25.42 19.40 -5.87
CA MET A 338 26.70 20.11 -5.90
C MET A 338 27.41 20.02 -4.55
N GLU A 339 26.73 20.34 -3.44
CA GLU A 339 27.31 20.36 -2.09
C GLU A 339 27.69 18.96 -1.56
N GLN A 340 26.88 17.93 -1.86
CA GLN A 340 27.06 16.58 -1.31
C GLN A 340 27.89 15.65 -2.19
N THR A 341 27.98 15.92 -3.50
CA THR A 341 28.55 14.96 -4.48
C THR A 341 29.45 15.57 -5.55
N ASN A 342 29.53 16.91 -5.67
CA ASN A 342 30.16 17.63 -6.78
C ASN A 342 29.54 17.34 -8.17
N ILE A 343 28.29 16.86 -8.24
CA ILE A 343 27.57 16.68 -9.50
C ILE A 343 26.90 18.00 -9.88
N THR A 344 27.19 18.52 -11.09
CA THR A 344 26.72 19.84 -11.55
C THR A 344 25.86 19.81 -12.82
N ASN A 345 25.96 18.74 -13.61
CA ASN A 345 25.25 18.58 -14.89
C ASN A 345 24.31 17.36 -14.83
N TYR A 346 23.36 17.40 -13.91
CA TYR A 346 22.39 16.34 -13.70
C TYR A 346 21.10 16.95 -13.14
N ASP A 347 19.97 16.55 -13.72
CA ASP A 347 18.66 17.09 -13.40
C ASP A 347 17.59 16.01 -13.57
N PHE A 348 16.41 16.24 -13.01
CA PHE A 348 15.25 15.37 -13.13
C PHE A 348 14.21 15.97 -14.08
N THR A 349 13.23 15.16 -14.48
CA THR A 349 12.06 15.62 -15.22
C THR A 349 10.81 15.54 -14.34
N VAL A 350 9.87 16.46 -14.52
CA VAL A 350 8.56 16.40 -13.85
C VAL A 350 7.50 15.92 -14.82
N GLU A 351 6.70 14.95 -14.39
CA GLU A 351 5.53 14.48 -15.12
C GLU A 351 4.28 14.68 -14.27
N LYS A 352 3.27 15.34 -14.84
CA LYS A 352 2.00 15.65 -14.18
C LYS A 352 1.01 14.52 -14.39
N VAL A 353 0.43 14.02 -13.30
CA VAL A 353 -0.53 12.90 -13.31
C VAL A 353 -1.83 13.36 -12.66
N ASN A 354 -2.97 12.95 -13.21
CA ASN A 354 -4.29 13.26 -12.66
C ASN A 354 -4.53 14.77 -12.37
N GLY A 355 -4.10 15.63 -13.31
CA GLY A 355 -4.21 17.08 -13.14
C GLY A 355 -3.29 17.67 -12.06
N GLY A 356 -2.28 16.92 -11.62
CA GLY A 356 -1.28 17.40 -10.68
C GLY A 356 -0.51 18.61 -11.19
N GLU A 357 -0.10 19.46 -10.26
CA GLU A 357 0.70 20.65 -10.53
C GLU A 357 2.04 20.54 -9.81
N ASP A 358 3.01 21.32 -10.32
CA ASP A 358 4.30 21.50 -9.68
C ASP A 358 4.80 22.92 -9.99
N PRO A 359 4.37 23.94 -9.23
CA PRO A 359 4.88 25.31 -9.35
C PRO A 359 6.34 25.46 -8.91
N SER A 360 6.97 24.38 -8.43
CA SER A 360 8.31 24.33 -7.83
C SER A 360 8.54 25.13 -6.55
N THR A 361 7.69 26.12 -6.25
CA THR A 361 7.78 26.97 -5.07
C THR A 361 6.41 27.15 -4.40
N PRO A 362 6.33 27.10 -3.06
CA PRO A 362 7.40 26.68 -2.15
C PRO A 362 7.74 25.20 -2.35
N ALA A 363 9.02 24.86 -2.17
CA ALA A 363 9.50 23.49 -2.28
C ALA A 363 8.86 22.60 -1.20
N GLY A 364 8.41 21.42 -1.58
CA GLY A 364 7.91 20.39 -0.67
C GLY A 364 9.07 19.64 -0.02
N VAL A 365 9.06 19.54 1.32
CA VAL A 365 10.12 18.84 2.07
C VAL A 365 10.26 17.38 1.63
N GLU A 366 9.13 16.71 1.40
CA GLU A 366 9.10 15.30 0.99
C GLU A 366 9.67 15.14 -0.43
N ALA A 367 9.18 15.93 -1.38
CA ALA A 367 9.60 15.86 -2.77
C ALA A 367 11.10 16.12 -2.93
N VAL A 368 11.66 17.14 -2.26
CA VAL A 368 13.10 17.42 -2.34
C VAL A 368 13.92 16.35 -1.62
N LEU A 369 13.50 15.85 -0.46
CA LEU A 369 14.18 14.75 0.24
C LEU A 369 14.33 13.53 -0.67
N ASP A 370 13.22 13.09 -1.28
CA ASP A 370 13.20 11.94 -2.17
C ASP A 370 14.11 12.14 -3.39
N LEU A 371 14.01 13.31 -4.03
CA LEU A 371 14.82 13.66 -5.19
C LEU A 371 16.31 13.74 -4.86
N GLU A 372 16.68 14.44 -3.79
CA GLU A 372 18.06 14.64 -3.38
C GLU A 372 18.80 13.32 -3.11
N TYR A 373 18.19 12.40 -2.36
CA TYR A 373 18.80 11.12 -2.02
C TYR A 373 18.66 10.09 -3.14
N GLY A 374 17.51 10.07 -3.82
CA GLY A 374 17.28 9.26 -5.00
C GLY A 374 18.34 9.54 -6.08
N MET A 375 18.54 10.82 -6.41
CA MET A 375 19.52 11.27 -7.40
C MET A 375 20.97 11.16 -6.91
N GLY A 376 21.26 11.52 -5.66
CA GLY A 376 22.64 11.53 -5.13
C GLY A 376 23.26 10.13 -4.97
N ILE A 377 22.44 9.14 -4.60
CA ILE A 377 22.85 7.73 -4.52
C ILE A 377 22.70 7.04 -5.88
N GLY A 378 21.58 7.25 -6.58
CA GLY A 378 21.22 6.56 -7.81
C GLY A 378 21.85 7.13 -9.08
N TYR A 379 22.71 8.14 -8.95
CA TYR A 379 23.42 8.76 -10.07
C TYR A 379 24.13 7.70 -10.94
N PRO A 380 23.96 7.72 -12.28
CA PRO A 380 23.31 8.75 -13.10
C PRO A 380 21.97 8.31 -13.73
N ALA A 381 21.11 7.58 -13.01
CA ALA A 381 19.80 7.16 -13.53
C ALA A 381 18.96 8.32 -14.08
N ALA A 382 18.14 8.10 -15.10
CA ALA A 382 17.17 9.10 -15.56
C ALA A 382 16.03 9.17 -14.54
N VAL A 383 15.96 10.28 -13.78
CA VAL A 383 14.97 10.44 -12.70
C VAL A 383 13.76 11.24 -13.18
N THR A 384 12.56 10.71 -12.92
CA THR A 384 11.29 11.38 -13.17
C THR A 384 10.51 11.51 -11.87
N PHE A 385 10.15 12.75 -11.52
CA PHE A 385 9.21 13.06 -10.44
C PHE A 385 7.79 13.07 -10.99
N TYR A 386 6.90 12.27 -10.42
CA TYR A 386 5.51 12.17 -10.85
C TYR A 386 4.60 12.99 -9.92
N ALA A 387 4.33 14.24 -10.28
CA ALA A 387 3.44 15.12 -9.53
C ALA A 387 1.97 14.70 -9.75
N THR A 388 1.41 13.95 -8.80
CA THR A 388 0.06 13.40 -8.88
C THR A 388 -0.93 14.26 -8.11
N GLY A 389 -1.93 14.77 -8.83
CA GLY A 389 -3.03 15.54 -8.25
C GLY A 389 -4.14 14.66 -7.69
N GLY A 390 -4.92 15.23 -6.77
CA GLY A 390 -6.11 14.60 -6.19
C GLY A 390 -5.92 14.06 -4.78
N ARG A 391 -6.98 13.41 -4.27
CA ARG A 391 -7.03 12.75 -2.95
C ARG A 391 -7.84 11.47 -3.09
N GLY A 392 -7.30 10.38 -2.56
CA GLY A 392 -7.97 9.09 -2.43
C GLY A 392 -9.10 9.13 -1.40
N ALA A 393 -9.91 8.08 -1.38
CA ALA A 393 -10.95 7.90 -0.37
C ALA A 393 -10.33 7.48 0.96
N MET A 394 -10.84 8.03 2.07
CA MET A 394 -10.41 7.72 3.44
C MET A 394 -11.62 7.32 4.27
N ILE A 395 -11.44 6.42 5.23
CA ILE A 395 -12.43 5.97 6.21
C ILE A 395 -12.16 6.68 7.53
N GLY A 396 -13.23 7.11 8.20
CA GLY A 396 -13.22 7.75 9.50
C GLY A 396 -13.39 6.75 10.65
N PRO A 397 -13.22 7.18 11.91
CA PRO A 397 -13.30 6.29 13.06
C PRO A 397 -14.61 5.50 13.16
N GLU A 398 -15.71 6.07 12.65
CA GLU A 398 -17.05 5.47 12.65
C GLU A 398 -17.30 4.51 11.46
N GLY A 399 -16.29 4.22 10.64
CA GLY A 399 -16.43 3.37 9.44
C GLY A 399 -17.08 4.05 8.24
N GLN A 400 -17.26 5.36 8.32
CA GLN A 400 -17.80 6.20 7.25
C GLN A 400 -16.67 6.70 6.33
N LEU A 401 -16.95 6.88 5.05
CA LEU A 401 -16.02 7.59 4.18
C LEU A 401 -15.91 9.07 4.60
N LEU A 402 -14.68 9.53 4.82
CA LEU A 402 -14.37 10.93 5.07
C LEU A 402 -14.43 11.74 3.78
N PRO A 403 -14.77 13.03 3.87
CA PRO A 403 -14.78 13.88 2.71
C PRO A 403 -13.35 14.13 2.22
N SER A 404 -13.15 14.24 0.90
CA SER A 404 -11.83 14.32 0.25
C SER A 404 -10.90 15.44 0.73
N ASN A 405 -11.35 16.37 1.56
CA ASN A 405 -10.51 17.42 2.15
C ASN A 405 -10.12 17.20 3.60
N LYS A 406 -10.78 16.22 4.22
CA LYS A 406 -10.33 15.58 5.44
C LYS A 406 -9.62 14.28 5.10
N SER A 407 -9.59 13.92 3.82
CA SER A 407 -8.72 12.91 3.26
C SER A 407 -7.43 13.58 2.82
N ASP A 408 -6.35 13.16 3.45
CA ASP A 408 -5.00 13.27 2.95
C ASP A 408 -4.57 12.00 2.19
N ASN A 409 -5.39 10.94 2.15
CA ASN A 409 -5.09 9.73 1.37
C ASN A 409 -4.68 10.07 -0.06
N GLU A 410 -3.63 9.42 -0.53
CA GLU A 410 -3.12 9.64 -1.87
C GLU A 410 -3.96 8.91 -2.93
N PRO A 411 -4.10 9.49 -4.14
CA PRO A 411 -4.79 8.88 -5.27
C PRO A 411 -3.92 7.81 -5.95
N TYR A 412 -3.54 6.75 -5.23
CA TYR A 412 -2.66 5.69 -5.70
C TYR A 412 -3.13 5.04 -7.00
N LEU A 413 -4.45 4.82 -7.14
CA LEU A 413 -5.02 4.15 -8.31
C LEU A 413 -4.82 4.95 -9.60
N ASP A 414 -4.99 6.28 -9.54
CA ASP A 414 -4.77 7.16 -10.68
C ASP A 414 -3.31 7.13 -11.12
N PHE A 415 -2.40 7.15 -10.15
CA PHE A 415 -0.96 7.08 -10.41
C PHE A 415 -0.53 5.74 -11.03
N VAL A 416 -0.91 4.62 -10.42
CA VAL A 416 -0.48 3.31 -10.92
C VAL A 416 -1.11 3.00 -12.28
N ASN A 417 -2.37 3.37 -12.54
CA ASN A 417 -3.00 3.19 -13.85
C ASN A 417 -2.29 4.02 -14.93
N HIS A 418 -1.93 5.27 -14.61
CA HIS A 418 -1.13 6.10 -15.51
C HIS A 418 0.19 5.42 -15.91
N LEU A 419 0.90 4.80 -14.96
CA LEU A 419 2.10 4.02 -15.28
C LEU A 419 1.78 2.74 -16.06
N LEU A 420 0.69 2.04 -15.73
CA LEU A 420 0.27 0.83 -16.43
C LEU A 420 -0.15 1.08 -17.88
N ASP A 421 -0.52 2.31 -18.23
CA ASP A 421 -0.90 2.67 -19.60
C ASP A 421 0.27 3.22 -20.43
N LYS A 422 1.44 3.42 -19.83
CA LYS A 422 2.67 3.80 -20.56
C LYS A 422 3.24 2.64 -21.37
N PRO A 423 3.91 2.91 -22.50
CA PRO A 423 4.75 1.94 -23.20
C PRO A 423 5.83 1.31 -22.30
N ASP A 424 6.26 0.08 -22.62
CA ASP A 424 7.24 -0.70 -21.82
C ASP A 424 8.61 0.01 -21.69
N ASP A 425 8.97 0.85 -22.66
CA ASP A 425 10.20 1.65 -22.66
C ASP A 425 10.07 2.98 -21.89
N GLN A 426 8.89 3.30 -21.36
CA GLN A 426 8.60 4.50 -20.60
C GLN A 426 8.25 4.26 -19.13
N ILE A 427 7.92 3.01 -18.73
CA ILE A 427 7.70 2.69 -17.32
C ILE A 427 9.03 2.74 -16.53
N PRO A 428 9.02 3.17 -15.26
CA PRO A 428 10.23 3.17 -14.45
C PRO A 428 10.72 1.74 -14.19
N HIS A 429 12.04 1.52 -14.16
CA HIS A 429 12.61 0.25 -13.71
C HIS A 429 12.56 0.10 -12.19
N VAL A 430 12.58 1.22 -11.48
CA VAL A 430 12.40 1.30 -10.03
C VAL A 430 11.57 2.53 -9.69
N LEU A 431 10.64 2.38 -8.75
CA LEU A 431 9.73 3.42 -8.29
C LEU A 431 9.86 3.56 -6.77
N SER A 432 10.19 4.76 -6.29
CA SER A 432 10.16 5.10 -4.86
C SER A 432 8.83 5.75 -4.51
N VAL A 433 8.21 5.28 -3.43
CA VAL A 433 6.97 5.81 -2.86
C VAL A 433 7.15 6.06 -1.37
N SER A 434 7.16 7.33 -0.98
CA SER A 434 7.35 7.79 0.41
C SER A 434 6.06 8.36 1.02
N TYR A 435 4.92 7.82 0.60
CA TYR A 435 3.57 8.27 0.96
C TYR A 435 2.76 7.06 1.40
N GLY A 436 1.95 7.18 2.44
CA GLY A 436 1.33 6.01 3.05
C GLY A 436 0.34 6.34 4.15
N GLU A 437 -0.68 5.49 4.24
CA GLU A 437 -1.82 5.65 5.12
C GLU A 437 -1.95 4.53 6.13
N ASP A 438 -2.68 4.79 7.20
CA ASP A 438 -3.16 3.73 8.08
C ASP A 438 -4.02 2.78 7.26
N GLU A 439 -3.69 1.48 7.21
CA GLU A 439 -4.35 0.56 6.28
C GLU A 439 -5.87 0.53 6.47
N LEU A 440 -6.33 0.58 7.73
CA LEU A 440 -7.76 0.59 8.05
C LEU A 440 -8.46 1.90 7.72
N SER A 441 -7.73 2.99 7.43
CA SER A 441 -8.31 4.22 6.90
C SER A 441 -8.53 4.15 5.38
N VAL A 442 -8.02 3.14 4.68
CA VAL A 442 -8.19 2.99 3.23
C VAL A 442 -9.34 2.01 2.95
N PRO A 443 -10.30 2.30 2.05
CA PRO A 443 -11.32 1.34 1.67
C PRO A 443 -10.72 0.04 1.14
N GLU A 444 -11.10 -1.10 1.72
CA GLU A 444 -10.48 -2.39 1.43
C GLU A 444 -10.49 -2.75 -0.06
N GLN A 445 -11.61 -2.53 -0.75
CA GLN A 445 -11.72 -2.82 -2.19
C GLN A 445 -10.83 -1.91 -3.04
N TYR A 446 -10.67 -0.64 -2.63
CA TYR A 446 -9.72 0.28 -3.27
C TYR A 446 -8.28 -0.18 -3.04
N ALA A 447 -7.94 -0.54 -1.80
CA ALA A 447 -6.60 -1.03 -1.44
C ALA A 447 -6.23 -2.29 -2.24
N LYS A 448 -7.16 -3.25 -2.36
CA LYS A 448 -6.98 -4.46 -3.18
C LYS A 448 -6.76 -4.11 -4.65
N ARG A 449 -7.59 -3.23 -5.21
CA ARG A 449 -7.47 -2.82 -6.61
C ARG A 449 -6.14 -2.11 -6.91
N VAL A 450 -5.69 -1.22 -6.02
CA VAL A 450 -4.38 -0.57 -6.14
C VAL A 450 -3.26 -1.60 -6.02
N CYS A 451 -3.36 -2.54 -5.07
CA CYS A 451 -2.34 -3.56 -4.90
C CYS A 451 -2.24 -4.48 -6.12
N ASP A 452 -3.37 -4.91 -6.69
CA ASP A 452 -3.37 -5.71 -7.92
C ASP A 452 -2.73 -4.94 -9.10
N ALA A 453 -3.04 -3.65 -9.23
CA ALA A 453 -2.40 -2.78 -10.21
C ALA A 453 -0.88 -2.65 -9.99
N TYR A 454 -0.42 -2.56 -8.74
CA TYR A 454 1.02 -2.61 -8.41
C TYR A 454 1.64 -3.94 -8.79
N GLY A 455 0.95 -5.07 -8.55
CA GLY A 455 1.44 -6.37 -8.98
C GLY A 455 1.60 -6.47 -10.50
N LEU A 456 0.68 -5.92 -11.29
CA LEU A 456 0.84 -5.82 -12.74
C LEU A 456 2.04 -4.96 -13.13
N LEU A 457 2.22 -3.78 -12.50
CA LEU A 457 3.34 -2.89 -12.79
C LEU A 457 4.68 -3.57 -12.45
N THR A 458 4.72 -4.30 -11.34
CA THR A 458 5.88 -5.12 -10.96
C THR A 458 6.13 -6.23 -11.96
N LYS A 459 5.08 -6.86 -12.49
CA LYS A 459 5.18 -7.89 -13.52
C LYS A 459 5.61 -7.34 -14.88
N ARG A 460 5.42 -6.05 -15.16
CA ARG A 460 6.04 -5.35 -16.30
C ARG A 460 7.52 -5.00 -16.06
N GLY A 461 8.01 -5.19 -14.82
CA GLY A 461 9.44 -5.12 -14.48
C GLY A 461 9.86 -3.92 -13.65
N THR A 462 8.91 -3.18 -13.06
CA THR A 462 9.19 -2.12 -12.10
C THR A 462 9.38 -2.69 -10.69
N THR A 463 10.47 -2.34 -10.03
CA THR A 463 10.60 -2.59 -8.58
C THR A 463 9.97 -1.45 -7.81
N ILE A 464 8.92 -1.73 -7.04
CA ILE A 464 8.21 -0.71 -6.26
C ILE A 464 8.73 -0.76 -4.82
N ILE A 465 9.33 0.33 -4.37
CA ILE A 465 9.91 0.51 -3.05
C ILE A 465 9.03 1.50 -2.27
N HIS A 466 8.62 1.10 -1.06
CA HIS A 466 7.66 1.86 -0.27
C HIS A 466 8.17 2.13 1.14
N ALA A 467 8.03 3.36 1.65
CA ALA A 467 8.30 3.67 3.06
C ALA A 467 7.33 2.92 3.99
N SER A 468 7.80 2.42 5.13
CA SER A 468 6.91 1.68 6.05
C SER A 468 5.97 2.58 6.86
N GLY A 469 6.33 3.85 7.05
CA GLY A 469 5.66 4.79 7.93
C GLY A 469 6.46 5.10 9.20
N ASP A 470 6.00 6.12 9.93
CA ASP A 470 6.72 6.82 10.99
C ASP A 470 5.97 6.82 12.35
N GLY A 471 5.03 5.91 12.52
CA GLY A 471 4.21 5.71 13.72
C GLY A 471 4.61 4.52 14.59
N GLY A 472 5.58 3.70 14.19
CA GLY A 472 5.87 2.46 14.90
C GLY A 472 4.70 1.47 14.84
N SER A 473 4.20 1.01 15.99
CA SER A 473 3.03 0.13 16.01
C SER A 473 1.70 0.87 15.82
N THR A 474 1.73 2.20 15.68
CA THR A 474 0.54 3.04 15.71
C THR A 474 0.02 3.48 14.36
N GLY A 475 0.72 3.18 13.26
CA GLY A 475 0.28 3.54 11.90
C GLY A 475 1.33 4.25 11.07
N GLY A 476 0.91 5.00 10.05
CA GLY A 476 1.78 5.85 9.22
C GLY A 476 2.41 6.99 10.02
N HIS A 477 1.71 7.44 11.06
CA HIS A 477 2.20 8.37 12.07
C HIS A 477 1.70 7.96 13.46
N TYR A 478 1.86 8.86 14.44
CA TYR A 478 1.35 8.63 15.80
C TYR A 478 -0.20 8.57 15.79
N GLY A 479 -0.74 7.36 15.85
CA GLY A 479 -2.17 7.07 15.78
C GLY A 479 -2.79 6.73 17.14
N ASN A 480 -4.11 6.60 17.16
CA ASN A 480 -4.88 6.23 18.36
C ASN A 480 -4.96 4.71 18.59
N CYS A 481 -4.50 3.91 17.63
CA CYS A 481 -4.52 2.45 17.64
C CYS A 481 -5.93 1.85 17.76
N ARG A 482 -6.85 2.32 16.90
CA ARG A 482 -8.26 1.91 16.88
C ARG A 482 -8.68 1.46 15.48
N THR A 483 -9.63 0.53 15.42
CA THR A 483 -10.30 0.16 14.18
C THR A 483 -11.18 1.29 13.66
N TYR A 484 -11.32 1.37 12.33
CA TYR A 484 -12.14 2.34 11.61
C TYR A 484 -13.45 1.67 11.17
N ASP A 485 -14.12 0.99 12.09
CA ASP A 485 -15.35 0.21 11.86
C ASP A 485 -16.50 0.65 12.78
N GLY A 486 -16.35 1.81 13.42
CA GLY A 486 -17.27 2.32 14.45
C GLY A 486 -17.23 1.61 15.79
N LYS A 487 -16.56 0.47 15.90
CA LYS A 487 -16.37 -0.22 17.19
C LYS A 487 -15.22 0.36 17.98
N ASN A 488 -14.29 1.06 17.32
CA ASN A 488 -13.07 1.59 17.92
C ASN A 488 -12.35 0.53 18.76
N THR A 489 -12.17 -0.67 18.21
CA THR A 489 -11.48 -1.77 18.88
C THR A 489 -9.99 -1.47 18.93
N ASN A 490 -9.32 -1.78 20.04
CA ASN A 490 -7.87 -1.63 20.15
C ASN A 490 -7.16 -2.51 19.10
N THR A 491 -6.25 -1.93 18.33
CA THR A 491 -5.44 -2.64 17.34
C THR A 491 -4.13 -1.91 17.07
N THR A 492 -3.05 -2.62 16.78
CA THR A 492 -1.90 -2.05 16.08
C THR A 492 -2.30 -1.70 14.65
N MET A 493 -1.64 -0.72 14.05
CA MET A 493 -2.02 -0.22 12.73
C MET A 493 -0.88 -0.45 11.73
N PRO A 494 -1.01 -1.41 10.78
CA PRO A 494 -0.13 -1.48 9.61
C PRO A 494 -0.47 -0.34 8.64
N THR A 495 0.42 -0.11 7.67
CA THR A 495 0.29 0.97 6.68
C THR A 495 0.06 0.43 5.28
N PHE A 496 -0.63 1.20 4.45
CA PHE A 496 -0.88 0.94 3.03
C PHE A 496 -0.31 2.11 2.20
N PRO A 497 0.24 1.90 0.99
CA PRO A 497 0.47 0.64 0.29
C PRO A 497 1.56 -0.29 0.80
N ALA A 498 2.31 0.06 1.85
CA ALA A 498 3.38 -0.79 2.38
C ALA A 498 2.93 -2.24 2.65
N SER A 499 1.71 -2.45 3.12
CA SER A 499 1.14 -3.77 3.37
C SER A 499 0.82 -4.60 2.11
N CYS A 500 0.83 -4.00 0.91
CA CYS A 500 0.65 -4.72 -0.34
C CYS A 500 1.78 -5.75 -0.54
N PRO A 501 1.50 -7.04 -0.83
CA PRO A 501 2.53 -8.06 -1.02
C PRO A 501 3.41 -7.87 -2.25
N TRP A 502 3.06 -6.97 -3.16
CA TRP A 502 3.77 -6.75 -4.42
C TRP A 502 4.76 -5.58 -4.39
N VAL A 503 4.89 -4.90 -3.25
CA VAL A 503 5.90 -3.85 -3.02
C VAL A 503 6.96 -4.34 -2.04
N THR A 504 8.17 -3.78 -2.12
CA THR A 504 9.20 -3.95 -1.09
C THR A 504 9.10 -2.80 -0.10
N THR A 505 8.80 -3.10 1.16
CA THR A 505 8.66 -2.10 2.21
C THR A 505 9.98 -1.87 2.94
N VAL A 506 10.35 -0.61 3.11
CA VAL A 506 11.58 -0.17 3.75
C VAL A 506 11.27 0.54 5.06
N GLY A 507 11.74 -0.03 6.16
CA GLY A 507 11.71 0.55 7.49
C GLY A 507 12.97 1.37 7.82
N GLY A 508 13.00 1.87 9.05
CA GLY A 508 14.01 2.80 9.52
C GLY A 508 14.92 2.23 10.61
N THR A 509 16.20 2.59 10.55
CA THR A 509 17.16 2.43 11.66
C THR A 509 17.77 3.76 12.09
N THR A 510 18.47 3.76 13.23
CA THR A 510 19.13 4.94 13.80
C THR A 510 20.48 5.22 13.14
N HIS A 511 20.75 6.50 12.86
CA HIS A 511 22.07 7.01 12.52
C HIS A 511 23.03 6.93 13.73
N GLY A 512 24.33 7.11 13.46
CA GLY A 512 25.36 7.35 14.48
C GLY A 512 25.67 6.19 15.44
N THR A 513 25.03 5.04 15.29
CA THR A 513 25.30 3.80 16.04
C THR A 513 25.81 2.70 15.12
N ASP A 514 26.78 1.90 15.57
CA ASP A 514 27.24 0.69 14.88
C ASP A 514 27.41 -0.45 15.89
N PRO A 515 26.59 -1.53 15.83
CA PRO A 515 25.50 -1.75 14.87
C PRO A 515 24.34 -0.75 15.04
N GLN A 516 23.63 -0.50 13.94
CA GLN A 516 22.38 0.25 13.93
C GLN A 516 21.30 -0.43 14.77
N LYS A 517 20.38 0.37 15.30
CA LYS A 517 19.19 -0.10 16.01
C LYS A 517 17.94 0.28 15.22
N GLY A 518 16.87 -0.49 15.38
CA GLY A 518 15.56 -0.15 14.82
C GLY A 518 15.10 1.23 15.33
N ALA A 519 14.77 2.13 14.40
CA ALA A 519 14.32 3.47 14.73
C ALA A 519 12.95 3.40 15.41
N ILE A 520 12.77 4.17 16.47
CA ILE A 520 11.53 4.11 17.27
C ILE A 520 10.28 4.44 16.45
N PHE A 521 10.39 5.28 15.43
CA PHE A 521 9.27 5.64 14.57
C PHE A 521 9.02 4.63 13.44
N SER A 522 9.96 3.73 13.12
CA SER A 522 9.83 2.80 12.00
C SER A 522 8.58 1.93 12.15
N SER A 523 7.60 2.16 11.28
CA SER A 523 6.33 1.45 11.31
C SER A 523 6.47 0.02 10.84
N GLY A 524 5.66 -0.83 11.44
CA GLY A 524 5.61 -2.22 11.07
C GLY A 524 4.34 -2.89 11.60
N GLY A 525 4.24 -4.19 11.39
CA GLY A 525 3.10 -4.99 11.86
C GLY A 525 2.59 -5.93 10.79
N PHE A 526 1.31 -6.28 10.85
CA PHE A 526 0.70 -7.27 9.99
C PHE A 526 -0.61 -6.75 9.41
N SER A 527 -0.75 -6.87 8.09
CA SER A 527 -1.92 -6.42 7.32
C SER A 527 -3.23 -7.09 7.78
N TYR A 528 -4.31 -6.32 7.77
CA TYR A 528 -5.69 -6.78 7.88
C TYR A 528 -6.31 -7.12 6.51
N TYR A 529 -5.83 -6.53 5.42
CA TYR A 529 -6.41 -6.71 4.08
C TYR A 529 -5.73 -7.80 3.26
N PHE A 530 -4.43 -7.99 3.43
CA PHE A 530 -3.61 -8.89 2.61
C PHE A 530 -3.11 -10.07 3.43
N GLY A 531 -3.46 -11.27 2.99
CA GLY A 531 -2.96 -12.51 3.57
C GLY A 531 -1.44 -12.63 3.45
N ARG A 532 -0.84 -13.33 4.42
CA ARG A 532 0.61 -13.55 4.46
C ARG A 532 1.09 -14.34 3.22
N PRO A 533 2.03 -13.79 2.44
CA PRO A 533 2.55 -14.47 1.28
C PRO A 533 3.45 -15.65 1.66
N SER A 534 3.52 -16.67 0.80
CA SER A 534 4.25 -17.91 1.04
C SER A 534 5.76 -17.69 1.26
N TRP A 535 6.36 -16.73 0.55
CA TRP A 535 7.77 -16.37 0.69
C TRP A 535 8.09 -15.73 2.05
N GLN A 536 7.11 -15.17 2.76
CA GLN A 536 7.28 -14.61 4.10
C GLN A 536 6.91 -15.58 5.24
N ALA A 537 6.19 -16.66 4.91
CA ALA A 537 5.48 -17.48 5.89
C ALA A 537 6.37 -17.96 7.05
N GLY A 538 7.55 -18.53 6.74
CA GLY A 538 8.49 -19.02 7.75
C GLY A 538 9.07 -17.91 8.63
N ALA A 539 9.46 -16.79 8.02
CA ALA A 539 10.07 -15.65 8.70
C ALA A 539 9.08 -14.99 9.69
N ALA A 540 7.86 -14.71 9.22
CA ALA A 540 6.81 -14.13 10.04
C ALA A 540 6.33 -15.09 11.16
N ALA A 541 6.25 -16.40 10.88
CA ALA A 541 5.87 -17.38 11.91
C ALA A 541 6.90 -17.43 13.05
N ALA A 542 8.19 -17.40 12.73
CA ALA A 542 9.27 -17.36 13.71
C ALA A 542 9.20 -16.10 14.59
N TYR A 543 8.95 -14.92 14.01
CA TYR A 543 8.80 -13.68 14.77
C TYR A 543 7.57 -13.72 15.68
N ILE A 544 6.41 -14.15 15.18
CA ILE A 544 5.17 -14.29 15.97
C ILE A 544 5.38 -15.23 17.17
N GLN A 545 6.08 -16.34 16.97
CA GLN A 545 6.46 -17.22 18.07
C GLN A 545 7.38 -16.50 19.07
N GLY A 546 8.35 -15.74 18.58
CA GLY A 546 9.28 -14.94 19.39
C GLY A 546 8.63 -13.82 20.19
N LEU A 547 7.46 -13.32 19.77
CA LEU A 547 6.67 -12.34 20.56
C LEU A 547 6.18 -12.93 21.88
N ASN A 548 6.09 -14.25 22.01
CA ASN A 548 5.69 -14.96 23.24
C ASN A 548 4.40 -14.39 23.86
N GLY A 549 3.36 -14.21 23.02
CA GLY A 549 2.06 -13.67 23.41
C GLY A 549 1.99 -12.14 23.51
N ARG A 550 3.09 -11.41 23.32
CA ARG A 550 3.06 -9.94 23.29
C ARG A 550 2.24 -9.45 22.09
N LEU A 551 1.37 -8.47 22.35
CA LEU A 551 0.40 -7.90 21.40
C LEU A 551 -0.69 -8.87 20.92
N ASP A 552 -0.81 -10.07 21.50
CA ASP A 552 -1.88 -11.00 21.12
C ASP A 552 -3.28 -10.38 21.26
N GLY A 553 -4.11 -10.57 20.23
CA GLY A 553 -5.43 -9.95 20.13
C GLY A 553 -5.44 -8.53 19.55
N TYR A 554 -4.28 -7.93 19.27
CA TYR A 554 -4.17 -6.57 18.73
C TYR A 554 -3.60 -6.49 17.30
N TYR A 555 -3.27 -7.62 16.67
CA TYR A 555 -2.79 -7.68 15.29
C TYR A 555 -3.30 -8.94 14.57
N ASN A 556 -3.34 -8.89 13.23
CA ASN A 556 -3.69 -10.04 12.40
C ASN A 556 -2.49 -10.97 12.21
N LYS A 557 -2.42 -12.08 12.96
CA LYS A 557 -1.35 -13.09 12.85
C LYS A 557 -1.21 -13.71 11.45
N ASN A 558 -2.22 -13.60 10.59
CA ASN A 558 -2.25 -14.18 9.25
C ASN A 558 -1.94 -13.16 8.13
N GLY A 559 -1.71 -11.89 8.46
CA GLY A 559 -1.45 -10.83 7.50
C GLY A 559 -0.03 -10.82 6.93
N ARG A 560 0.15 -10.16 5.78
CA ARG A 560 1.46 -9.73 5.27
C ARG A 560 2.16 -8.87 6.33
N GLY A 561 3.35 -9.25 6.75
CA GLY A 561 4.13 -8.53 7.76
C GLY A 561 4.99 -7.43 7.14
N ILE A 562 5.11 -6.24 7.74
CA ILE A 562 6.00 -5.14 7.28
C ILE A 562 6.97 -4.71 8.40
N PRO A 563 8.15 -4.14 8.07
CA PRO A 563 8.72 -3.94 6.72
C PRO A 563 9.44 -5.18 6.17
N ASP A 564 10.00 -5.12 4.95
CA ASP A 564 10.80 -6.19 4.34
C ASP A 564 12.30 -6.02 4.61
N VAL A 565 12.81 -4.79 4.56
CA VAL A 565 14.20 -4.41 4.86
C VAL A 565 14.20 -3.07 5.60
N SER A 566 15.36 -2.61 6.06
CA SER A 566 15.52 -1.28 6.63
C SER A 566 16.77 -0.56 6.15
N VAL A 567 16.73 0.77 6.23
CA VAL A 567 17.87 1.68 6.02
C VAL A 567 17.76 2.80 7.06
N VAL A 568 18.88 3.34 7.52
CA VAL A 568 18.95 4.56 8.35
C VAL A 568 17.95 5.61 7.87
N ALA A 569 17.18 6.15 8.80
CA ALA A 569 16.00 6.96 8.51
C ALA A 569 15.93 8.27 9.30
N ASP A 570 16.96 8.67 10.04
CA ASP A 570 16.98 9.91 10.82
C ASP A 570 18.21 10.78 10.57
N GLU A 571 18.09 12.07 10.91
CA GLU A 571 19.14 13.09 10.74
C GLU A 571 19.63 13.32 9.30
N TYR A 572 18.77 13.10 8.30
CA TYR A 572 19.06 13.41 6.90
C TYR A 572 19.21 14.91 6.69
N SER A 573 20.34 15.30 6.09
CA SER A 573 20.56 16.65 5.58
C SER A 573 19.82 16.83 4.27
N ILE A 574 18.98 17.85 4.14
CA ILE A 574 18.37 18.22 2.86
C ILE A 574 18.56 19.71 2.57
N ILE A 575 18.33 20.13 1.33
CA ILE A 575 18.12 21.53 0.98
C ILE A 575 16.66 21.74 0.60
N VAL A 576 16.02 22.73 1.24
CA VAL A 576 14.64 23.10 0.93
C VAL A 576 14.49 24.62 1.02
N ASN A 577 13.91 25.21 0.00
CA ASN A 577 13.80 26.66 -0.21
C ASN A 577 15.16 27.37 -0.02
N GLY A 578 16.22 26.79 -0.59
CA GLY A 578 17.59 27.29 -0.56
C GLY A 578 18.34 27.05 0.75
N THR A 579 17.72 26.46 1.77
CA THR A 579 18.29 26.32 3.12
C THR A 579 18.49 24.87 3.54
N SER A 580 19.59 24.59 4.24
CA SER A 580 19.84 23.25 4.78
C SER A 580 18.93 22.95 5.98
N LYS A 581 18.29 21.78 5.98
CA LYS A 581 17.43 21.29 7.08
C LYS A 581 17.80 19.86 7.48
N ARG A 582 17.38 19.47 8.68
CA ARG A 582 17.45 18.09 9.18
C ARG A 582 16.06 17.49 9.20
N VAL A 583 15.92 16.32 8.58
CA VAL A 583 14.68 15.55 8.52
C VAL A 583 14.89 14.11 8.97
N TRP A 584 13.79 13.43 9.24
CA TRP A 584 13.74 12.04 9.66
C TRP A 584 12.43 11.43 9.16
N GLY A 585 12.40 10.11 9.09
CA GLY A 585 11.27 9.35 8.58
C GLY A 585 11.73 8.25 7.64
N THR A 586 10.92 7.20 7.52
CA THR A 586 11.12 6.12 6.55
C THR A 586 11.00 6.62 5.11
N SER A 587 10.41 7.79 4.91
CA SER A 587 10.55 8.64 3.73
C SER A 587 11.99 8.89 3.29
N ALA A 588 12.97 8.92 4.19
CA ALA A 588 14.38 9.03 3.81
C ALA A 588 14.99 7.67 3.40
N SER A 589 14.48 6.59 3.99
CA SER A 589 14.98 5.22 3.80
C SER A 589 14.55 4.63 2.44
N ALA A 590 13.30 4.88 2.03
CA ALA A 590 12.73 4.38 0.78
C ALA A 590 13.48 4.86 -0.49
N PRO A 591 13.70 6.18 -0.74
CA PRO A 591 14.44 6.65 -1.90
C PRO A 591 15.91 6.23 -1.87
N THR A 592 16.50 6.10 -0.67
CA THR A 592 17.87 5.61 -0.51
C THR A 592 17.99 4.15 -0.96
N PHE A 593 17.07 3.27 -0.54
CA PHE A 593 17.05 1.88 -0.98
C PHE A 593 16.64 1.75 -2.46
N ALA A 594 15.67 2.54 -2.93
CA ALA A 594 15.30 2.58 -4.34
C ALA A 594 16.47 2.98 -5.24
N ALA A 595 17.28 3.95 -4.80
CA ALA A 595 18.51 4.33 -5.49
C ALA A 595 19.56 3.21 -5.53
N MET A 596 19.71 2.44 -4.45
CA MET A 596 20.53 1.23 -4.46
C MET A 596 20.03 0.22 -5.52
N ILE A 597 18.71 0.00 -5.61
CA ILE A 597 18.12 -0.86 -6.65
C ILE A 597 18.29 -0.27 -8.05
N ALA A 598 18.27 1.06 -8.21
CA ALA A 598 18.61 1.72 -9.47
C ALA A 598 20.03 1.35 -9.92
N LEU A 599 21.02 1.38 -9.01
CA LEU A 599 22.39 0.96 -9.31
C LEU A 599 22.48 -0.52 -9.70
N VAL A 600 21.69 -1.39 -9.04
CA VAL A 600 21.59 -2.82 -9.43
C VAL A 600 21.04 -2.95 -10.85
N ASN A 601 19.94 -2.27 -11.16
CA ASN A 601 19.33 -2.31 -12.49
C ASN A 601 20.27 -1.74 -13.56
N ASP A 602 21.10 -0.75 -13.25
CA ASP A 602 22.13 -0.24 -14.15
C ASP A 602 23.13 -1.34 -14.52
N ALA A 603 23.65 -2.06 -13.52
CA ALA A 603 24.55 -3.19 -13.73
C ALA A 603 23.88 -4.32 -14.52
N ARG A 604 22.60 -4.63 -14.25
CA ARG A 604 21.83 -5.66 -14.97
C ARG A 604 21.66 -5.31 -16.44
N LEU A 605 21.13 -4.12 -16.74
CA LEU A 605 20.83 -3.68 -18.09
C LEU A 605 22.08 -3.60 -18.96
N ARG A 606 23.22 -3.18 -18.40
CA ARG A 606 24.52 -3.18 -19.10
C ARG A 606 25.03 -4.57 -19.41
N ASN A 607 24.64 -5.57 -18.63
CA ASN A 607 24.95 -6.98 -18.88
C ASN A 607 23.89 -7.67 -19.76
N GLY A 608 23.04 -6.90 -20.46
CA GLY A 608 22.00 -7.44 -21.33
C GLY A 608 20.86 -8.14 -20.60
N LYS A 609 20.77 -7.97 -19.26
CA LYS A 609 19.66 -8.50 -18.46
C LYS A 609 18.54 -7.47 -18.35
N GLN A 610 17.34 -7.94 -18.09
CA GLN A 610 16.21 -7.05 -17.77
C GLN A 610 16.34 -6.49 -16.33
N SER A 611 15.62 -5.40 -16.02
CA SER A 611 15.47 -4.92 -14.63
C SER A 611 14.93 -6.03 -13.70
N ILE A 612 15.08 -5.88 -12.40
CA ILE A 612 14.74 -6.96 -11.48
C ILE A 612 13.24 -7.19 -11.32
N GLY A 613 12.42 -6.13 -11.33
CA GLY A 613 10.98 -6.25 -11.07
C GLY A 613 10.71 -6.66 -9.63
N PHE A 614 10.12 -7.84 -9.42
CA PHE A 614 9.74 -8.31 -8.08
C PHE A 614 10.95 -8.75 -7.25
N LEU A 615 11.14 -8.09 -6.10
CA LEU A 615 12.34 -8.23 -5.29
C LEU A 615 12.15 -9.16 -4.07
N ASN A 616 10.94 -9.22 -3.49
CA ASN A 616 10.73 -9.83 -2.16
C ASN A 616 11.11 -11.32 -2.12
N GLU A 617 10.72 -12.13 -3.11
CA GLU A 617 11.10 -13.56 -3.11
C GLU A 617 12.61 -13.78 -3.08
N ILE A 618 13.39 -12.90 -3.71
CA ILE A 618 14.85 -12.97 -3.71
C ILE A 618 15.39 -12.57 -2.32
N LEU A 619 14.84 -11.52 -1.70
CA LEU A 619 15.26 -11.09 -0.37
C LEU A 619 14.99 -12.15 0.71
N TYR A 620 13.83 -12.80 0.67
CA TYR A 620 13.46 -13.84 1.65
C TYR A 620 14.08 -15.22 1.34
N SER A 621 14.84 -15.36 0.24
CA SER A 621 15.66 -16.55 -0.02
C SER A 621 16.83 -16.65 0.97
N LYS A 622 17.47 -17.83 1.05
CA LYS A 622 18.64 -18.02 1.92
C LYS A 622 19.77 -17.06 1.55
N GLU A 623 20.00 -16.87 0.26
CA GLU A 623 21.03 -16.00 -0.28
C GLU A 623 20.69 -14.52 -0.02
N GLY A 624 19.42 -14.16 -0.11
CA GLY A 624 18.91 -12.83 0.23
C GLY A 624 19.15 -12.46 1.70
N VAL A 625 18.77 -13.34 2.62
CA VAL A 625 19.00 -13.16 4.05
C VAL A 625 20.49 -13.01 4.37
N VAL A 626 21.36 -13.80 3.73
CA VAL A 626 22.83 -13.71 3.91
C VAL A 626 23.42 -12.42 3.33
N ALA A 627 22.77 -11.81 2.33
CA ALA A 627 23.20 -10.55 1.74
C ALA A 627 22.85 -9.33 2.62
N LEU A 628 22.00 -9.49 3.62
CA LEU A 628 21.57 -8.47 4.57
C LEU A 628 22.23 -8.67 5.94
N THR A 629 22.26 -7.60 6.74
CA THR A 629 22.72 -7.62 8.12
C THR A 629 21.52 -7.46 9.04
N ASP A 630 21.30 -8.47 9.87
CA ASP A 630 20.24 -8.53 10.87
C ASP A 630 20.39 -7.41 11.93
N VAL A 631 19.28 -6.72 12.23
CA VAL A 631 19.20 -5.67 13.25
C VAL A 631 18.42 -6.23 14.43
N THR A 632 19.11 -6.48 15.55
CA THR A 632 18.53 -7.22 16.68
C THR A 632 18.18 -6.37 17.89
N GLU A 633 18.39 -5.05 17.81
CA GLU A 633 18.10 -4.11 18.89
C GLU A 633 17.20 -2.97 18.42
N GLY A 634 16.27 -2.55 19.28
CA GLY A 634 15.33 -1.47 18.97
C GLY A 634 13.90 -1.83 19.36
N LYS A 635 13.08 -0.79 19.55
CA LYS A 635 11.66 -0.92 19.82
C LYS A 635 10.92 0.26 19.21
N SER A 636 9.77 0.01 18.59
CA SER A 636 8.95 1.04 18.00
C SER A 636 8.16 1.83 19.04
N TYR A 637 7.57 2.95 18.62
CA TYR A 637 6.45 3.57 19.31
C TYR A 637 5.35 2.54 19.52
N ARG A 638 4.59 2.73 20.60
CA ARG A 638 3.61 1.78 21.09
C ARG A 638 2.22 2.39 21.09
N CYS A 639 1.22 1.55 20.86
CA CYS A 639 -0.14 1.85 21.23
C CYS A 639 -0.27 2.05 22.74
N LYS A 640 -1.16 2.95 23.19
CA LYS A 640 -1.33 3.27 24.62
C LYS A 640 -1.64 2.06 25.49
N PHE A 641 -2.43 1.11 24.95
CA PHE A 641 -2.82 -0.13 25.64
C PHE A 641 -1.68 -1.17 25.74
N ALA A 642 -0.62 -1.03 24.95
CA ALA A 642 0.48 -2.00 24.89
C ALA A 642 1.65 -1.53 25.75
N THR A 643 2.42 -2.45 26.35
CA THR A 643 3.62 -2.11 27.15
C THR A 643 4.83 -1.73 26.29
N ALA A 644 4.88 -2.23 25.06
CA ALA A 644 5.87 -1.91 24.03
C ALA A 644 5.23 -2.02 22.64
N GLY A 645 5.84 -1.40 21.64
CA GLY A 645 5.50 -1.61 20.24
C GLY A 645 6.15 -2.89 19.69
N TRP A 646 6.47 -2.88 18.40
CA TRP A 646 7.28 -3.92 17.77
C TRP A 646 8.72 -3.84 18.27
N THR A 647 9.42 -4.96 18.32
CA THR A 647 10.84 -4.97 18.70
C THR A 647 11.66 -5.69 17.67
N ALA A 648 12.85 -5.14 17.43
CA ALA A 648 13.87 -5.83 16.68
C ALA A 648 14.17 -7.19 17.35
N ALA A 649 14.41 -8.21 16.54
CA ALA A 649 14.69 -9.56 17.00
C ALA A 649 15.57 -10.28 15.97
N ARG A 650 16.15 -11.42 16.35
CA ARG A 650 16.94 -12.21 15.39
C ARG A 650 16.06 -12.69 14.24
N GLY A 651 16.52 -12.49 13.01
CA GLY A 651 15.83 -12.85 11.79
C GLY A 651 14.91 -11.73 11.29
N TRP A 652 13.80 -12.09 10.63
CA TRP A 652 12.82 -11.08 10.26
C TRP A 652 12.06 -10.58 11.49
N ASP A 653 11.83 -9.28 11.59
CA ASP A 653 10.94 -8.69 12.58
C ASP A 653 10.08 -7.55 12.02
N ALA A 654 9.01 -7.22 12.75
CA ALA A 654 8.07 -6.16 12.37
C ALA A 654 8.55 -4.75 12.74
N LEU A 655 9.87 -4.50 12.79
CA LEU A 655 10.48 -3.19 13.00
C LEU A 655 11.49 -2.85 11.90
N THR A 656 12.38 -3.80 11.59
CA THR A 656 13.50 -3.67 10.66
C THR A 656 13.49 -4.71 9.53
N GLY A 657 12.49 -5.58 9.49
CA GLY A 657 12.35 -6.57 8.43
C GLY A 657 13.48 -7.58 8.48
N LEU A 658 14.05 -7.93 7.33
CA LEU A 658 15.23 -8.79 7.19
C LEU A 658 16.55 -8.09 7.58
N GLY A 659 16.49 -6.81 7.96
CA GLY A 659 17.64 -5.99 8.29
C GLY A 659 18.12 -5.12 7.13
N GLU A 660 19.40 -4.75 7.15
CA GLU A 660 19.96 -3.69 6.31
C GLU A 660 20.97 -4.21 5.28
N PRO A 661 21.11 -3.55 4.11
CA PRO A 661 22.16 -3.85 3.14
C PRO A 661 23.52 -3.24 3.52
N ARG A 662 24.03 -3.50 4.73
CA ARG A 662 25.30 -2.92 5.27
C ARG A 662 26.51 -3.13 4.36
N ASP A 663 26.55 -4.26 3.67
CA ASP A 663 27.49 -4.50 2.58
C ASP A 663 26.72 -4.61 1.26
N PHE A 664 26.40 -3.47 0.66
CA PHE A 664 25.67 -3.38 -0.59
C PHE A 664 26.33 -4.19 -1.71
N SER A 665 27.63 -4.45 -1.65
CA SER A 665 28.30 -5.29 -2.64
C SER A 665 27.75 -6.72 -2.68
N LYS A 666 27.29 -7.27 -1.55
CA LYS A 666 26.64 -8.59 -1.48
C LYS A 666 25.28 -8.55 -2.15
N LEU A 667 24.46 -7.56 -1.80
CA LEU A 667 23.14 -7.37 -2.41
C LEU A 667 23.26 -7.11 -3.92
N MET A 668 24.17 -6.23 -4.33
CA MET A 668 24.48 -5.96 -5.74
C MET A 668 24.85 -7.24 -6.50
N ARG A 669 25.75 -8.08 -5.98
CA ARG A 669 26.12 -9.34 -6.65
C ARG A 669 24.92 -10.28 -6.77
N LEU A 670 24.20 -10.50 -5.68
CA LEU A 670 23.00 -11.35 -5.68
C LEU A 670 21.99 -10.88 -6.72
N LEU A 671 21.61 -9.62 -6.65
CA LEU A 671 20.53 -9.07 -7.47
C LEU A 671 20.95 -8.82 -8.93
N ARG A 672 22.23 -8.57 -9.22
CA ARG A 672 22.73 -8.49 -10.60
C ARG A 672 22.66 -9.86 -11.29
N ASP A 673 22.92 -10.92 -10.53
CA ASP A 673 23.06 -12.27 -11.09
C ASP A 673 21.75 -13.06 -11.10
N ALA A 674 20.73 -12.61 -10.36
CA ALA A 674 19.37 -13.15 -10.32
C ALA A 674 18.64 -13.21 -11.67
#